data_AF-A0A969P374-F1
#
_entry.id   AF-A0A969P374-F1
#
_cell.length_a   1.000
_cell.length_b   1.000
_cell.length_c   1.000
_cell.angle_alpha   90.00
_cell.angle_beta   90.00
_cell.angle_gamma   90.00
#
_symmetry.space_group_name_H-M   'P 1'
#
loop_
_entity.id
_entity.type
_entity.pdbx_description
1 polymer ?
#
loop_
_entity_poly.entity_id
_entity_poly.type
_entity_poly.pdbx_seq_one_letter_code
_entity_poly.pdbx_strand_id
1 'polypeptide(L)'
;MKRLLDQVQTALQQQHLWQTTSALLVAVSGGPDSLCLLHLLWQLQTEGGFSLHVAHLDHGFRGEQSAAEAQFVTDIARQWHLPITVERWDGLNQAQTGYGPQAAARKARYAFLARVAQAVQATAVLLGHHADDQAETVLLHLLNGAGPAGLRGMRAVVPWSEWASEQPLAPDQTKQPMVLRPLLGSTRHQIEAYCASHALTPCDDPSNTAWYYTRSRIRTELLPMLTGYNAQIVPALVRTATICGDDYAYMQQQLDAHWSSLTDTQHGVIWFRQASWQQLPVALQRYALRRAWRWLSGRDEASFEQIEAARAASEQQPGYQQNLVAGVTLRVEQQRFGLIQTSLAQSIMVLPPGYADCPQLTVEERQLPPTGRISIDANWSIVLTFDTTEPLPTDEPWRWWVHLDADRLDGPLLLRRRRPGDRFRPPAGAVAGCCKTGLSIKKCLRSCVQPGPFWQRRPISSGLLACEPMIVFRQTQQPLGYYESYSCGKHQPKQKEIMTLEDDIDTVLLTEEMIQTRVHELGQAIYHDYRHLDNLLLVGVLKGCLMFMVDLARAIPLPLSLDFMAISSYGHSTESSGVVRLLKDLDTDISHRHVLVIEDMIDSGLTLAYLCGQLEQRNPASLRICALLSKPERRQTDVAIDYLGFEVPDKFVVGYGLDYAERYRNLPYIAVLKPEVYHRSFG
;
A
#
# COMPACT_ATOMS: atom_id res chain seq x y z
N MET A 1 4.32 -47.10 4.86
CA MET A 1 5.80 -47.21 4.78
C MET A 1 6.31 -47.00 3.36
N LYS A 2 6.10 -47.91 2.39
CA LYS A 2 6.46 -47.70 0.96
C LYS A 2 5.96 -46.37 0.38
N ARG A 3 4.72 -45.98 0.76
CA ARG A 3 4.06 -44.76 0.30
C ARG A 3 4.86 -43.45 0.43
N LEU A 4 5.65 -43.24 1.50
CA LEU A 4 6.44 -42.00 1.64
C LEU A 4 7.69 -42.01 0.76
N LEU A 5 8.37 -43.16 0.69
CA LEU A 5 9.54 -43.34 -0.15
C LEU A 5 9.18 -43.21 -1.64
N ASP A 6 8.09 -43.86 -2.07
CA ASP A 6 7.54 -43.75 -3.43
C ASP A 6 7.16 -42.30 -3.77
N GLN A 7 6.58 -41.56 -2.81
CA GLN A 7 6.21 -40.16 -2.99
C GLN A 7 7.44 -39.26 -3.19
N VAL A 8 8.47 -39.42 -2.36
CA VAL A 8 9.72 -38.64 -2.49
C VAL A 8 10.41 -38.99 -3.81
N GLN A 9 10.49 -40.27 -4.16
CA GLN A 9 11.05 -40.74 -5.44
C GLN A 9 10.30 -40.12 -6.62
N THR A 10 8.96 -40.17 -6.62
CA THR A 10 8.13 -39.58 -7.67
C THR A 10 8.37 -38.08 -7.80
N ALA A 11 8.45 -37.36 -6.67
CA ALA A 11 8.70 -35.92 -6.66
C ALA A 11 10.07 -35.56 -7.26
N LEU A 12 11.11 -36.36 -6.98
CA LEU A 12 12.44 -36.19 -7.57
C LEU A 12 12.44 -36.47 -9.08
N GLN A 13 11.79 -37.56 -9.51
CA GLN A 13 11.70 -37.95 -10.92
C GLN A 13 10.94 -36.91 -11.76
N GLN A 14 9.83 -36.39 -11.26
CA GLN A 14 9.04 -35.35 -11.93
C GLN A 14 9.81 -34.05 -12.16
N GLN A 15 10.81 -33.76 -11.33
CA GLN A 15 11.66 -32.58 -11.44
C GLN A 15 13.02 -32.88 -12.08
N HIS A 16 13.19 -34.06 -12.68
CA HIS A 16 14.44 -34.51 -13.31
C HIS A 16 15.65 -34.47 -12.36
N LEU A 17 15.42 -34.72 -11.06
CA LEU A 17 16.47 -34.80 -10.03
C LEU A 17 16.96 -36.23 -9.80
N TRP A 18 16.40 -37.21 -10.50
CA TRP A 18 16.90 -38.58 -10.51
C TRP A 18 18.12 -38.68 -11.42
N GLN A 19 19.19 -39.33 -10.96
CA GLN A 19 20.49 -39.46 -11.64
C GLN A 19 21.16 -38.11 -11.98
N THR A 20 20.88 -37.07 -11.19
CA THR A 20 21.56 -35.78 -11.37
C THR A 20 23.01 -35.86 -10.95
N THR A 21 23.90 -35.26 -11.73
CA THR A 21 25.34 -35.16 -11.42
C THR A 21 25.65 -34.11 -10.36
N SER A 22 24.67 -33.26 -10.03
CA SER A 22 24.83 -32.13 -9.10
C SER A 22 24.24 -32.47 -7.74
N ALA A 23 24.74 -31.83 -6.69
CA ALA A 23 24.25 -32.06 -5.34
C ALA A 23 22.79 -31.60 -5.14
N LEU A 24 22.10 -32.27 -4.24
CA LEU A 24 20.82 -31.85 -3.69
C LEU A 24 21.06 -31.31 -2.27
N LEU A 25 20.68 -30.06 -2.03
CA LEU A 25 20.81 -29.44 -0.72
C LEU A 25 19.57 -29.76 0.12
N VAL A 26 19.75 -30.28 1.33
CA VAL A 26 18.63 -30.61 2.25
C VAL A 26 18.71 -29.68 3.45
N ALA A 27 17.64 -28.91 3.69
CA ALA A 27 17.56 -28.06 4.88
C ALA A 27 17.08 -28.87 6.08
N VAL A 28 17.92 -28.96 7.12
CA VAL A 28 17.66 -29.80 8.29
C VAL A 28 17.60 -28.93 9.53
N SER A 29 16.46 -28.90 10.21
CA SER A 29 16.30 -28.15 11.47
C SER A 29 16.57 -29.00 12.71
N GLY A 30 16.60 -30.33 12.59
CA GLY A 30 16.72 -31.26 13.73
C GLY A 30 15.37 -31.80 14.22
N GLY A 31 14.26 -31.19 13.78
CA GLY A 31 12.90 -31.68 14.06
C GLY A 31 12.49 -32.89 13.20
N PRO A 32 11.36 -33.53 13.53
CA PRO A 32 10.90 -34.79 12.93
C PRO A 32 10.77 -34.73 11.41
N ASP A 33 10.24 -33.65 10.88
CA ASP A 33 9.93 -33.52 9.44
C ASP A 33 11.20 -33.45 8.59
N SER A 34 12.16 -32.67 9.05
CA SER A 34 13.44 -32.49 8.36
C SER A 34 14.32 -33.74 8.46
N LEU A 35 14.28 -34.44 9.60
CA LEU A 35 15.01 -35.69 9.80
C LEU A 35 14.41 -36.84 8.98
N CYS A 36 13.07 -36.94 8.93
CA CYS A 36 12.36 -37.88 8.08
C CYS A 36 12.73 -37.69 6.61
N LEU A 37 12.70 -36.44 6.13
CA LEU A 37 13.09 -36.12 4.76
C LEU A 37 14.55 -36.50 4.47
N LEU A 38 15.48 -36.15 5.37
CA LEU A 38 16.90 -36.50 5.21
C LEU A 38 17.09 -38.02 5.13
N HIS A 39 16.44 -38.78 6.03
CA HIS A 39 16.55 -40.24 6.05
C HIS A 39 15.97 -40.89 4.79
N LEU A 40 14.81 -40.41 4.30
CA LEU A 40 14.22 -40.88 3.04
C LEU A 40 15.16 -40.64 1.84
N LEU A 41 15.76 -39.44 1.77
CA LEU A 41 16.69 -39.10 0.71
C LEU A 41 17.98 -39.91 0.78
N TRP A 42 18.50 -40.15 1.98
CA TRP A 42 19.68 -40.98 2.21
C TRP A 42 19.47 -42.42 1.74
N GLN A 43 18.30 -43.01 2.03
CA GLN A 43 17.94 -44.35 1.50
C GLN A 43 17.86 -44.37 -0.03
N LEU A 44 17.30 -43.32 -0.63
CA LEU A 44 17.14 -43.20 -2.08
C LEU A 44 18.42 -42.80 -2.81
N GLN A 45 19.45 -42.32 -2.11
CA GLN A 45 20.65 -41.74 -2.72
C GLN A 45 21.37 -42.71 -3.64
N THR A 46 21.47 -43.98 -3.24
CA THR A 46 22.19 -45.01 -4.00
C THR A 46 21.45 -45.40 -5.28
N GLU A 47 20.13 -45.62 -5.19
CA GLU A 47 19.30 -45.96 -6.35
C GLU A 47 19.11 -44.74 -7.29
N GLY A 48 18.99 -43.56 -6.69
CA GLY A 48 18.77 -42.31 -7.37
C GLY A 48 20.01 -41.68 -7.98
N GLY A 49 21.22 -42.15 -7.66
CA GLY A 49 22.46 -41.69 -8.28
C GLY A 49 22.73 -40.19 -8.12
N PHE A 50 22.32 -39.59 -7.01
CA PHE A 50 22.55 -38.17 -6.68
C PHE A 50 23.41 -38.04 -5.42
N SER A 51 24.00 -36.87 -5.19
CA SER A 51 24.70 -36.55 -3.94
C SER A 51 23.86 -35.64 -3.05
N LEU A 52 23.98 -35.80 -1.73
CA LEU A 52 23.28 -34.98 -0.74
C LEU A 52 24.27 -34.04 -0.05
N HIS A 53 23.81 -32.83 0.26
CA HIS A 53 24.50 -31.88 1.13
C HIS A 53 23.52 -31.35 2.18
N VAL A 54 23.90 -31.41 3.45
CA VAL A 54 23.06 -30.97 4.57
C VAL A 54 23.33 -29.49 4.86
N ALA A 55 22.27 -28.71 5.06
CA ALA A 55 22.37 -27.32 5.50
C ALA A 55 21.53 -27.08 6.75
N HIS A 56 22.16 -26.55 7.79
CA HIS A 56 21.51 -26.13 9.03
C HIS A 56 21.85 -24.68 9.35
N LEU A 57 20.83 -23.88 9.68
CA LEU A 57 21.01 -22.53 10.18
C LEU A 57 20.57 -22.48 11.65
N ASP A 58 21.52 -22.23 12.53
CA ASP A 58 21.26 -21.92 13.94
C ASP A 58 20.73 -20.49 14.02
N HIS A 59 19.47 -20.34 14.45
CA HIS A 59 18.79 -19.05 14.54
C HIS A 59 19.14 -18.23 15.78
N GLY A 60 19.91 -18.78 16.73
CA GLY A 60 20.40 -18.06 17.91
C GLY A 60 19.34 -17.68 18.96
N PHE A 61 18.04 -17.89 18.70
CA PHE A 61 16.95 -17.46 19.59
C PHE A 61 16.94 -18.15 20.97
N ARG A 62 17.69 -19.24 21.16
CA ARG A 62 17.57 -20.14 22.33
C ARG A 62 18.87 -20.42 23.09
N GLY A 63 19.93 -19.67 22.81
CA GLY A 63 21.22 -19.87 23.48
C GLY A 63 21.72 -21.32 23.34
N GLU A 64 21.83 -22.04 24.46
CA GLU A 64 22.39 -23.40 24.54
C GLU A 64 21.59 -24.47 23.78
N GLN A 65 20.26 -24.37 23.69
CA GLN A 65 19.44 -25.36 22.96
C GLN A 65 19.67 -25.33 21.45
N SER A 66 19.87 -24.12 20.91
CA SER A 66 20.19 -23.90 19.49
C SER A 66 21.53 -24.54 19.12
N ALA A 67 22.51 -24.44 20.03
CA ALA A 67 23.81 -25.08 19.87
C ALA A 67 23.70 -26.62 19.95
N ALA A 68 22.84 -27.15 20.81
CA ALA A 68 22.58 -28.59 20.90
C ALA A 68 21.91 -29.15 19.63
N GLU A 69 20.96 -28.42 19.04
CA GLU A 69 20.33 -28.77 17.75
C GLU A 69 21.37 -28.80 16.61
N ALA A 70 22.23 -27.77 16.52
CA ALA A 70 23.29 -27.71 15.52
C ALA A 70 24.29 -28.88 15.67
N GLN A 71 24.65 -29.23 16.90
CA GLN A 71 25.51 -30.36 17.20
C GLN A 71 24.85 -31.69 16.82
N PHE A 72 23.57 -31.87 17.17
CA PHE A 72 22.79 -33.05 16.82
C PHE A 72 22.72 -33.29 15.29
N VAL A 73 22.42 -32.24 14.52
CA VAL A 73 22.38 -32.36 13.05
C VAL A 73 23.77 -32.67 12.48
N THR A 74 24.82 -32.11 13.06
CA THR A 74 26.21 -32.40 12.69
C THR A 74 26.59 -33.85 12.93
N ASP A 75 26.18 -34.42 14.07
CA ASP A 75 26.49 -35.80 14.43
C ASP A 75 25.75 -36.81 13.53
N ILE A 76 24.49 -36.53 13.19
CA ILE A 76 23.74 -37.33 12.20
C ILE A 76 24.39 -37.28 10.82
N ALA A 77 24.76 -36.09 10.35
CA ALA A 77 25.42 -35.95 9.06
C ALA A 77 26.75 -36.72 9.03
N ARG A 78 27.53 -36.68 10.11
CA ARG A 78 28.75 -37.49 10.25
C ARG A 78 28.48 -38.99 10.27
N GLN A 79 27.47 -39.43 11.02
CA GLN A 79 27.08 -40.84 11.12
C GLN A 79 26.65 -41.41 9.77
N TRP A 80 25.96 -40.63 8.96
CA TRP A 80 25.50 -41.03 7.62
C TRP A 80 26.48 -40.67 6.50
N HIS A 81 27.67 -40.19 6.83
CA HIS A 81 28.73 -39.79 5.90
C HIS A 81 28.28 -38.75 4.87
N LEU A 82 27.48 -37.78 5.29
CA LEU A 82 26.95 -36.69 4.48
C LEU A 82 27.74 -35.39 4.71
N PRO A 83 28.10 -34.63 3.65
CA PRO A 83 28.68 -33.31 3.81
C PRO A 83 27.65 -32.34 4.41
N ILE A 84 28.10 -31.46 5.29
CA ILE A 84 27.23 -30.52 6.03
C ILE A 84 27.83 -29.12 6.05
N THR A 85 26.96 -28.11 5.93
CA THR A 85 27.26 -26.71 6.24
C THR A 85 26.36 -26.24 7.37
N VAL A 86 26.98 -25.74 8.44
CA VAL A 86 26.30 -25.16 9.59
C VAL A 86 26.72 -23.70 9.71
N GLU A 87 25.75 -22.81 9.91
CA GLU A 87 26.00 -21.40 10.17
C GLU A 87 25.12 -20.91 11.32
N ARG A 88 25.60 -19.89 12.04
CA ARG A 88 24.85 -19.22 13.10
C ARG A 88 24.41 -17.83 12.65
N TRP A 89 23.16 -17.50 12.93
CA TRP A 89 22.57 -16.19 12.68
C TRP A 89 22.51 -15.38 13.98
N ASP A 90 23.21 -14.25 14.03
CA ASP A 90 23.38 -13.47 15.26
C ASP A 90 22.27 -12.44 15.53
N GLY A 91 21.19 -12.41 14.73
CA GLY A 91 20.02 -11.55 14.96
C GLY A 91 20.24 -10.02 14.83
N LEU A 92 21.48 -9.55 14.77
CA LEU A 92 21.88 -8.13 14.77
C LEU A 92 21.25 -7.28 13.65
N ASN A 93 20.84 -7.90 12.54
CA ASN A 93 20.17 -7.22 11.43
C ASN A 93 18.64 -7.11 11.56
N GLN A 94 18.04 -7.60 12.67
CA GLN A 94 16.59 -7.57 12.85
C GLN A 94 16.03 -6.13 12.91
N ALA A 95 16.71 -5.23 13.62
CA ALA A 95 16.27 -3.84 13.83
C ALA A 95 16.18 -3.01 12.54
N GLN A 96 16.92 -3.39 11.49
CA GLN A 96 16.98 -2.64 10.23
C GLN A 96 15.93 -3.07 9.20
N THR A 97 15.24 -4.19 9.41
CA THR A 97 14.40 -4.80 8.37
C THR A 97 12.91 -4.51 8.50
N GLY A 98 12.45 -3.99 9.65
CA GLY A 98 11.02 -3.70 9.91
C GLY A 98 10.12 -4.94 10.00
N TYR A 99 10.67 -6.16 9.94
CA TYR A 99 9.92 -7.41 10.06
C TYR A 99 9.92 -7.95 11.49
N GLY A 100 8.85 -8.63 11.88
CA GLY A 100 8.82 -9.42 13.12
C GLY A 100 9.89 -10.53 13.14
N PRO A 101 10.26 -11.03 14.34
CA PRO A 101 11.39 -11.95 14.54
C PRO A 101 11.34 -13.20 13.65
N GLN A 102 10.17 -13.82 13.49
CA GLN A 102 10.01 -15.03 12.66
C GLN A 102 10.16 -14.76 11.16
N ALA A 103 9.66 -13.62 10.68
CA ALA A 103 9.79 -13.25 9.27
C ALA A 103 11.25 -12.92 8.93
N ALA A 104 11.97 -12.24 9.83
CA ALA A 104 13.41 -11.99 9.69
C ALA A 104 14.22 -13.29 9.68
N ALA A 105 13.94 -14.21 10.62
CA ALA A 105 14.61 -15.52 10.68
C ALA A 105 14.33 -16.38 9.45
N ARG A 106 13.09 -16.37 8.95
CA ARG A 106 12.73 -17.06 7.69
C ARG A 106 13.54 -16.49 6.52
N LYS A 107 13.64 -15.16 6.41
CA LYS A 107 14.44 -14.52 5.35
C LYS A 107 15.92 -14.87 5.44
N ALA A 108 16.50 -14.82 6.64
CA ALA A 108 17.88 -15.21 6.90
C ALA A 108 18.11 -16.68 6.50
N ARG A 109 17.17 -17.58 6.84
CA ARG A 109 17.22 -19.00 6.44
C ARG A 109 17.29 -19.17 4.93
N TYR A 110 16.38 -18.53 4.20
CA TYR A 110 16.36 -18.65 2.74
C TYR A 110 17.59 -17.99 2.08
N ALA A 111 18.12 -16.90 2.66
CA ALA A 111 19.37 -16.28 2.20
C ALA A 111 20.57 -17.22 2.38
N PHE A 112 20.67 -17.85 3.55
CA PHE A 112 21.68 -18.86 3.85
C PHE A 112 21.58 -20.05 2.89
N LEU A 113 20.39 -20.63 2.74
CA LEU A 113 20.17 -21.78 1.85
C LEU A 113 20.54 -21.46 0.39
N ALA A 114 20.22 -20.25 -0.08
CA ALA A 114 20.59 -19.80 -1.41
C ALA A 114 22.12 -19.73 -1.60
N ARG A 115 22.84 -19.14 -0.64
CA ARG A 115 24.31 -19.07 -0.67
C ARG A 115 24.96 -20.45 -0.62
N VAL A 116 24.49 -21.33 0.26
CA VAL A 116 25.05 -22.70 0.35
C VAL A 116 24.75 -23.48 -0.93
N ALA A 117 23.53 -23.39 -1.46
CA ALA A 117 23.16 -24.05 -2.71
C ALA A 117 24.08 -23.64 -3.87
N GLN A 118 24.46 -22.36 -3.94
CA GLN A 118 25.41 -21.88 -4.93
C GLN A 118 26.82 -22.42 -4.70
N ALA A 119 27.32 -22.36 -3.45
CA ALA A 119 28.66 -22.82 -3.09
C ALA A 119 28.88 -24.31 -3.43
N VAL A 120 27.85 -25.14 -3.23
CA VAL A 120 27.90 -26.59 -3.52
C VAL A 120 27.38 -26.93 -4.91
N GLN A 121 27.04 -25.92 -5.72
CA GLN A 121 26.47 -26.06 -7.07
C GLN A 121 25.23 -26.97 -7.10
N ALA A 122 24.38 -26.88 -6.09
CA ALA A 122 23.17 -27.67 -5.97
C ALA A 122 22.16 -27.33 -7.07
N THR A 123 21.38 -28.33 -7.50
CA THR A 123 20.28 -28.12 -8.47
C THR A 123 18.95 -27.85 -7.78
N ALA A 124 18.79 -28.31 -6.54
CA ALA A 124 17.59 -28.08 -5.75
C ALA A 124 17.90 -27.97 -4.26
N VAL A 125 17.03 -27.25 -3.55
CA VAL A 125 16.97 -27.15 -2.10
C VAL A 125 15.68 -27.80 -1.60
N LEU A 126 15.82 -28.84 -0.78
CA LEU A 126 14.72 -29.67 -0.30
C LEU A 126 14.35 -29.26 1.13
N LEU A 127 13.06 -29.03 1.36
CA LEU A 127 12.50 -28.61 2.66
C LEU A 127 11.45 -29.61 3.14
N GLY A 128 11.47 -29.93 4.44
CA GLY A 128 10.56 -30.87 5.10
C GLY A 128 9.14 -30.37 5.37
N HIS A 129 8.62 -29.40 4.62
CA HIS A 129 7.24 -28.93 4.83
C HIS A 129 6.21 -30.00 4.46
N HIS A 130 5.14 -30.12 5.24
CA HIS A 130 4.15 -31.19 5.13
C HIS A 130 2.69 -30.69 4.98
N ALA A 131 1.72 -31.62 4.92
CA ALA A 131 0.31 -31.31 4.68
C ALA A 131 -0.30 -30.43 5.80
N ASP A 132 0.05 -30.68 7.06
CA ASP A 132 -0.43 -29.85 8.16
C ASP A 132 0.14 -28.41 8.10
N ASP A 133 1.41 -28.21 7.68
CA ASP A 133 1.93 -26.87 7.42
C ASP A 133 1.15 -26.16 6.30
N GLN A 134 0.73 -26.92 5.29
CA GLN A 134 -0.08 -26.41 4.19
C GLN A 134 -1.45 -25.98 4.71
N ALA A 135 -2.10 -26.80 5.53
CA ALA A 135 -3.37 -26.48 6.16
C ALA A 135 -3.26 -25.23 7.06
N GLU A 136 -2.20 -25.13 7.87
CA GLU A 136 -1.91 -23.92 8.67
C GLU A 136 -1.78 -22.68 7.78
N THR A 137 -1.03 -22.78 6.69
CA THR A 137 -0.79 -21.66 5.76
C THR A 137 -2.10 -21.23 5.08
N VAL A 138 -2.92 -22.18 4.64
CA VAL A 138 -4.22 -21.89 4.01
C VAL A 138 -5.16 -21.21 4.99
N LEU A 139 -5.27 -21.70 6.23
CA LEU A 139 -6.10 -21.08 7.26
C LEU A 139 -5.61 -19.69 7.62
N LEU A 140 -4.29 -19.50 7.76
CA LEU A 140 -3.71 -18.18 8.03
C LEU A 140 -4.06 -17.19 6.91
N HIS A 141 -3.90 -17.59 5.65
CA HIS A 141 -4.26 -16.76 4.50
C HIS A 141 -5.77 -16.50 4.43
N LEU A 142 -6.61 -17.49 4.76
CA LEU A 142 -8.06 -17.32 4.82
C LEU A 142 -8.47 -16.30 5.89
N LEU A 143 -7.90 -16.39 7.09
CA LEU A 143 -8.13 -15.45 8.19
C LEU A 143 -7.68 -14.02 7.83
N ASN A 144 -6.61 -13.91 7.04
CA ASN A 144 -6.13 -12.63 6.51
C ASN A 144 -6.92 -12.12 5.28
N GLY A 145 -7.98 -12.83 4.86
CA GLY A 145 -8.82 -12.42 3.72
C GLY A 145 -8.15 -12.57 2.35
N ALA A 146 -7.19 -13.49 2.22
CA ALA A 146 -6.48 -13.71 0.96
C ALA A 146 -7.38 -14.34 -0.11
N GLY A 147 -7.17 -13.95 -1.38
CA GLY A 147 -7.79 -14.57 -2.55
C GLY A 147 -7.05 -15.84 -3.02
N PRO A 148 -7.39 -16.37 -4.21
CA PRO A 148 -6.81 -17.62 -4.75
C PRO A 148 -5.26 -17.63 -4.79
N ALA A 149 -4.64 -16.48 -5.05
CA ALA A 149 -3.17 -16.34 -5.07
C ALA A 149 -2.51 -16.66 -3.71
N GLY A 150 -3.19 -16.39 -2.60
CA GLY A 150 -2.73 -16.75 -1.25
C GLY A 150 -3.26 -18.12 -0.82
N LEU A 151 -4.53 -18.42 -1.13
CA LEU A 151 -5.16 -19.69 -0.76
C LEU A 151 -4.53 -20.91 -1.44
N ARG A 152 -3.76 -20.75 -2.53
CA ARG A 152 -2.91 -21.81 -3.09
C ARG A 152 -1.84 -22.34 -2.11
N GLY A 153 -1.63 -21.65 -0.99
CA GLY A 153 -0.71 -22.06 0.07
C GLY A 153 0.74 -22.12 -0.40
N MET A 154 1.52 -23.00 0.22
CA MET A 154 2.88 -23.30 -0.23
C MET A 154 2.83 -24.17 -1.49
N ARG A 155 3.75 -23.90 -2.43
CA ARG A 155 3.89 -24.69 -3.66
C ARG A 155 4.84 -25.86 -3.45
N ALA A 156 4.60 -26.99 -4.11
CA ALA A 156 5.54 -28.11 -4.06
C ALA A 156 6.90 -27.74 -4.67
N VAL A 157 6.90 -26.94 -5.74
CA VAL A 157 8.08 -26.46 -6.47
C VAL A 157 8.05 -24.93 -6.54
N VAL A 158 9.17 -24.30 -6.20
CA VAL A 158 9.37 -22.84 -6.37
C VAL A 158 10.63 -22.63 -7.22
N PRO A 159 10.52 -22.00 -8.40
CA PRO A 159 11.67 -21.73 -9.26
C PRO A 159 12.57 -20.65 -8.65
N TRP A 160 13.84 -20.63 -9.07
CA TRP A 160 14.82 -19.65 -8.61
C TRP A 160 14.36 -18.20 -8.85
N SER A 161 13.71 -17.90 -9.98
CA SER A 161 13.26 -16.54 -10.29
C SER A 161 12.30 -15.97 -9.23
N GLU A 162 11.42 -16.80 -8.71
CA GLU A 162 10.47 -16.43 -7.65
C GLU A 162 11.18 -16.36 -6.29
N TRP A 163 12.04 -17.35 -5.99
CA TRP A 163 12.79 -17.37 -4.74
C TRP A 163 13.80 -16.22 -4.62
N ALA A 164 14.51 -15.90 -5.70
CA ALA A 164 15.49 -14.81 -5.78
C ALA A 164 14.84 -13.43 -5.79
N SER A 165 13.60 -13.28 -6.28
CA SER A 165 12.90 -11.99 -6.22
C SER A 165 12.68 -11.48 -4.80
N GLU A 166 12.66 -12.38 -3.82
CA GLU A 166 12.54 -12.06 -2.39
C GLU A 166 13.90 -11.75 -1.71
N GLN A 167 15.01 -11.86 -2.43
CA GLN A 167 16.37 -11.87 -1.89
C GLN A 167 17.31 -10.93 -2.69
N PRO A 168 18.08 -10.04 -2.07
CA PRO A 168 19.14 -9.31 -2.76
C PRO A 168 20.35 -10.24 -2.96
N LEU A 169 20.34 -11.06 -4.01
CA LEU A 169 21.48 -11.90 -4.39
C LEU A 169 22.09 -11.41 -5.72
N ALA A 170 23.42 -11.47 -5.82
CA ALA A 170 24.21 -10.84 -6.88
C ALA A 170 23.97 -11.43 -8.29
N PRO A 171 24.22 -10.64 -9.37
CA PRO A 171 23.68 -10.89 -10.72
C PRO A 171 24.41 -11.93 -11.59
N ASP A 172 25.35 -12.71 -11.06
CA ASP A 172 26.17 -13.60 -11.89
C ASP A 172 26.02 -15.06 -11.45
N GLN A 173 25.18 -15.84 -12.15
CA GLN A 173 24.81 -17.18 -11.72
C GLN A 173 24.66 -18.13 -12.90
N THR A 174 25.53 -19.14 -12.93
CA THR A 174 25.56 -20.21 -13.94
C THR A 174 24.61 -21.37 -13.64
N LYS A 175 24.12 -21.52 -12.40
CA LYS A 175 23.08 -22.49 -11.99
C LYS A 175 22.04 -21.85 -11.07
N GLN A 176 20.77 -22.10 -11.38
CA GLN A 176 19.61 -21.53 -10.69
C GLN A 176 18.85 -22.63 -9.93
N PRO A 177 19.11 -22.84 -8.62
CA PRO A 177 18.49 -23.93 -7.88
C PRO A 177 17.00 -23.67 -7.61
N MET A 178 16.19 -24.72 -7.66
CA MET A 178 14.77 -24.65 -7.27
C MET A 178 14.56 -25.07 -5.81
N VAL A 179 13.47 -24.63 -5.18
CA VAL A 179 13.02 -25.18 -3.89
C VAL A 179 12.00 -26.28 -4.13
N LEU A 180 12.19 -27.43 -3.50
CA LEU A 180 11.30 -28.58 -3.56
C LEU A 180 10.79 -28.96 -2.15
N ARG A 181 9.51 -29.31 -2.04
CA ARG A 181 8.85 -29.76 -0.79
C ARG A 181 8.25 -31.17 -0.98
N PRO A 182 9.05 -32.25 -0.94
CA PRO A 182 8.57 -33.60 -1.27
C PRO A 182 7.49 -34.14 -0.33
N LEU A 183 7.47 -33.67 0.92
CA LEU A 183 6.55 -34.15 1.97
C LEU A 183 5.23 -33.35 2.02
N LEU A 184 5.01 -32.39 1.12
CA LEU A 184 3.86 -31.47 1.21
C LEU A 184 2.49 -32.19 1.16
N GLY A 185 2.43 -33.39 0.58
CA GLY A 185 1.24 -34.24 0.55
C GLY A 185 1.10 -35.21 1.73
N SER A 186 2.08 -35.26 2.63
CA SER A 186 2.15 -36.19 3.76
C SER A 186 1.67 -35.54 5.05
N THR A 187 0.94 -36.26 5.90
CA THR A 187 0.51 -35.72 7.20
C THR A 187 1.59 -35.87 8.25
N ARG A 188 1.55 -35.02 9.29
CA ARG A 188 2.46 -35.11 10.43
C ARG A 188 2.44 -36.48 11.09
N HIS A 189 1.27 -37.08 11.26
CA HIS A 189 1.12 -38.45 11.79
C HIS A 189 1.88 -39.49 10.94
N GLN A 190 1.91 -39.37 9.61
CA GLN A 190 2.67 -40.28 8.74
C GLN A 190 4.18 -40.12 8.94
N ILE A 191 4.64 -38.87 9.14
CA ILE A 191 6.04 -38.54 9.40
C ILE A 191 6.48 -39.10 10.75
N GLU A 192 5.70 -38.86 11.81
CA GLU A 192 5.98 -39.36 13.16
C GLU A 192 6.00 -40.89 13.21
N ALA A 193 5.03 -41.54 12.56
CA ALA A 193 5.01 -42.99 12.42
C ALA A 193 6.24 -43.54 11.68
N TYR A 194 6.72 -42.82 10.65
CA TYR A 194 7.94 -43.18 9.95
C TYR A 194 9.18 -43.06 10.85
N CYS A 195 9.33 -41.94 11.56
CA CYS A 195 10.43 -41.74 12.50
C CYS A 195 10.46 -42.82 13.58
N ALA A 196 9.32 -43.13 14.19
CA ALA A 196 9.21 -44.18 15.21
C ALA A 196 9.60 -45.56 14.66
N SER A 197 9.15 -45.91 13.45
CA SER A 197 9.46 -47.22 12.83
C SER A 197 10.94 -47.40 12.48
N HIS A 198 11.69 -46.32 12.30
CA HIS A 198 13.12 -46.34 11.96
C HIS A 198 14.01 -45.95 13.15
N ALA A 199 13.44 -45.89 14.36
CA ALA A 199 14.15 -45.47 15.58
C ALA A 199 14.89 -44.13 15.42
N LEU A 200 14.34 -43.21 14.63
CA LEU A 200 14.84 -41.85 14.53
C LEU A 200 14.37 -41.10 15.79
N THR A 201 15.29 -40.42 16.48
CA THR A 201 15.02 -39.62 17.68
C THR A 201 15.24 -38.13 17.35
N PRO A 202 14.24 -37.43 16.79
CA PRO A 202 14.35 -36.01 16.49
C PRO A 202 14.58 -35.19 17.77
N CYS A 203 15.20 -34.01 17.64
CA CYS A 203 15.20 -33.04 18.72
C CYS A 203 13.76 -32.55 18.96
N ASP A 204 13.33 -32.58 20.22
CA ASP A 204 12.08 -31.96 20.63
C ASP A 204 12.19 -30.44 20.48
N ASP A 205 11.29 -29.86 19.68
CA ASP A 205 11.23 -28.43 19.46
C ASP A 205 10.15 -27.79 20.37
N PRO A 206 10.52 -27.14 21.49
CA PRO A 206 9.60 -26.40 22.34
C PRO A 206 9.08 -25.09 21.71
N SER A 207 9.39 -24.77 20.44
CA SER A 207 8.81 -23.60 19.73
C SER A 207 7.37 -23.87 19.33
N ASN A 208 7.01 -25.15 19.28
CA ASN A 208 5.68 -25.65 19.01
C ASN A 208 4.67 -25.34 20.11
N THR A 209 5.11 -24.83 21.27
CA THR A 209 4.25 -24.49 22.43
C THR A 209 4.14 -22.99 22.68
N ALA A 210 4.77 -22.13 21.88
CA ALA A 210 4.66 -20.68 22.02
C ALA A 210 3.30 -20.18 21.51
N TRP A 211 2.34 -20.03 22.43
CA TRP A 211 0.94 -19.67 22.20
C TRP A 211 0.72 -18.26 21.59
N TYR A 212 1.70 -17.35 21.72
CA TYR A 212 1.60 -15.96 21.25
C TYR A 212 1.51 -15.82 19.72
N TYR A 213 2.02 -16.80 18.95
CA TYR A 213 2.03 -16.70 17.49
C TYR A 213 0.74 -17.24 16.87
N THR A 214 0.13 -16.48 15.95
CA THR A 214 -1.10 -16.87 15.22
C THR A 214 -0.99 -18.26 14.60
N ARG A 215 0.17 -18.59 14.02
CA ARG A 215 0.39 -19.91 13.41
C ARG A 215 0.40 -21.04 14.45
N SER A 216 0.93 -20.80 15.65
CA SER A 216 0.89 -21.76 16.75
C SER A 216 -0.56 -21.99 17.20
N ARG A 217 -1.36 -20.92 17.38
CA ARG A 217 -2.78 -21.02 17.73
C ARG A 217 -3.60 -21.78 16.70
N ILE A 218 -3.32 -21.58 15.40
CA ILE A 218 -3.96 -22.35 14.33
C ILE A 218 -3.69 -23.85 14.52
N ARG A 219 -2.46 -24.23 14.87
CA ARG A 219 -2.06 -25.62 15.10
C ARG A 219 -2.63 -26.22 16.38
N THR A 220 -2.59 -25.50 17.49
CA THR A 220 -2.91 -26.05 18.83
C THR A 220 -4.38 -25.94 19.19
N GLU A 221 -5.11 -24.96 18.64
CA GLU A 221 -6.52 -24.70 18.99
C GLU A 221 -7.44 -24.93 17.78
N LEU A 222 -7.19 -24.21 16.67
CA LEU A 222 -8.15 -24.16 15.57
C LEU A 222 -8.22 -25.46 14.77
N LEU A 223 -7.08 -26.03 14.35
CA LEU A 223 -7.07 -27.28 13.58
C LEU A 223 -7.67 -28.46 14.37
N PRO A 224 -7.36 -28.67 15.67
CA PRO A 224 -8.05 -29.65 16.49
C PRO A 224 -9.55 -29.41 16.58
N MET A 225 -9.99 -28.16 16.77
CA MET A 225 -11.41 -27.81 16.78
C MET A 225 -12.09 -28.16 15.45
N LEU A 226 -11.48 -27.80 14.32
CA LEU A 226 -12.00 -28.11 12.99
C LEU A 226 -12.02 -29.62 12.69
N THR A 227 -11.11 -30.38 13.29
CA THR A 227 -11.10 -31.85 13.20
C THR A 227 -12.36 -32.45 13.84
N GLY A 228 -12.93 -31.80 14.87
CA GLY A 228 -14.21 -32.18 15.45
C GLY A 228 -15.41 -32.02 14.50
N TYR A 229 -15.34 -31.09 13.54
CA TYR A 229 -16.35 -30.92 12.49
C TYR A 229 -16.09 -31.82 11.28
N ASN A 230 -14.81 -32.00 10.92
CA ASN A 230 -14.39 -32.81 9.79
C ASN A 230 -13.05 -33.47 10.10
N ALA A 231 -13.07 -34.78 10.38
CA ALA A 231 -11.87 -35.57 10.65
C ALA A 231 -10.85 -35.58 9.50
N GLN A 232 -11.25 -35.16 8.28
CA GLN A 232 -10.40 -35.04 7.09
C GLN A 232 -10.14 -33.57 6.71
N ILE A 233 -10.15 -32.65 7.68
CA ILE A 233 -9.98 -31.22 7.41
C ILE A 233 -8.63 -30.89 6.77
N VAL A 234 -7.52 -31.49 7.23
CA VAL A 234 -6.18 -31.25 6.66
C VAL A 234 -6.14 -31.66 5.17
N PRO A 235 -6.52 -32.91 4.79
CA PRO A 235 -6.66 -33.26 3.38
C PRO A 235 -7.62 -32.36 2.59
N ALA A 236 -8.72 -31.89 3.20
CA ALA A 236 -9.65 -30.99 2.53
C ALA A 236 -9.02 -29.63 2.22
N LEU A 237 -8.29 -29.03 3.17
CA LEU A 237 -7.57 -27.77 2.97
C LEU A 237 -6.46 -27.90 1.93
N VAL A 238 -5.73 -29.02 1.92
CA VAL A 238 -4.72 -29.30 0.88
C VAL A 238 -5.35 -29.42 -0.51
N ARG A 239 -6.51 -30.08 -0.64
CA ARG A 239 -7.26 -30.11 -1.91
C ARG A 239 -7.71 -28.73 -2.34
N THR A 240 -8.26 -27.92 -1.43
CA THR A 240 -8.63 -26.53 -1.72
C THR A 240 -7.44 -25.71 -2.22
N ALA A 241 -6.28 -25.84 -1.57
CA ALA A 241 -5.05 -25.17 -1.99
C ALA A 241 -4.61 -25.60 -3.40
N THR A 242 -4.74 -26.89 -3.71
CA THR A 242 -4.41 -27.43 -5.04
C THR A 242 -5.32 -26.83 -6.11
N ILE A 243 -6.64 -26.85 -5.91
CA ILE A 243 -7.63 -26.28 -6.84
C ILE A 243 -7.39 -24.78 -7.03
N CYS A 244 -7.21 -24.02 -5.94
CA CYS A 244 -6.88 -22.59 -6.02
C CYS A 244 -5.56 -22.34 -6.76
N GLY A 245 -4.58 -23.23 -6.63
CA GLY A 245 -3.31 -23.19 -7.35
C GLY A 245 -3.49 -23.35 -8.86
N ASP A 246 -4.25 -24.36 -9.27
CA ASP A 246 -4.54 -24.65 -10.68
C ASP A 246 -5.35 -23.53 -11.33
N ASP A 247 -6.41 -23.06 -10.66
CA ASP A 247 -7.24 -21.94 -11.12
C ASP A 247 -6.41 -20.65 -11.24
N TYR A 248 -5.56 -20.38 -10.25
CA TYR A 248 -4.68 -19.22 -10.29
C TYR A 248 -3.66 -19.31 -11.44
N ALA A 249 -3.08 -20.49 -11.68
CA ALA A 249 -2.15 -20.72 -12.79
C ALA A 249 -2.83 -20.48 -14.14
N TYR A 250 -4.06 -20.98 -14.33
CA TYR A 250 -4.86 -20.71 -15.53
C TYR A 250 -5.12 -19.22 -15.72
N MET A 251 -5.49 -18.49 -14.66
CA MET A 251 -5.71 -17.05 -14.72
C MET A 251 -4.43 -16.28 -15.09
N GLN A 252 -3.27 -16.70 -14.57
CA GLN A 252 -1.98 -16.11 -14.96
C GLN A 252 -1.66 -16.38 -16.43
N GLN A 253 -1.87 -17.61 -16.92
CA GLN A 253 -1.66 -17.96 -18.32
C GLN A 253 -2.55 -17.12 -19.26
N GLN A 254 -3.83 -16.95 -18.91
CA GLN A 254 -4.74 -16.09 -19.67
C GLN A 254 -4.28 -14.63 -19.66
N LEU A 255 -3.82 -14.12 -18.51
CA LEU A 255 -3.27 -12.78 -18.41
C LEU A 255 -2.00 -12.61 -19.26
N ASP A 256 -1.10 -13.60 -19.26
CA ASP A 256 0.15 -13.59 -20.04
C ASP A 256 -0.15 -13.49 -21.54
N ALA A 257 -1.11 -14.27 -22.04
CA ALA A 257 -1.53 -14.24 -23.44
C ALA A 257 -2.06 -12.87 -23.89
N HIS A 258 -2.69 -12.12 -22.98
CA HIS A 258 -3.25 -10.80 -23.26
C HIS A 258 -2.31 -9.65 -22.87
N TRP A 259 -1.19 -9.90 -22.18
CA TRP A 259 -0.41 -8.85 -21.53
C TRP A 259 0.17 -7.82 -22.52
N SER A 260 0.72 -8.31 -23.64
CA SER A 260 1.35 -7.45 -24.66
C SER A 260 0.34 -6.59 -25.41
N SER A 261 -0.87 -7.12 -25.69
CA SER A 261 -1.95 -6.37 -26.33
C SER A 261 -2.66 -5.43 -25.35
N LEU A 262 -2.64 -5.74 -24.05
CA LEU A 262 -3.26 -4.94 -23.00
C LEU A 262 -2.39 -3.74 -22.60
N THR A 263 -1.08 -3.92 -22.51
CA THR A 263 -0.17 -2.94 -21.88
C THR A 263 0.89 -2.35 -22.81
N ASP A 264 1.37 -1.17 -22.45
CA ASP A 264 2.57 -0.52 -22.99
C ASP A 264 3.39 0.04 -21.81
N THR A 265 4.70 -0.19 -21.80
CA THR A 265 5.57 0.27 -20.72
C THR A 265 6.45 1.40 -21.22
N GLN A 266 6.26 2.61 -20.69
CA GLN A 266 7.00 3.80 -21.12
C GLN A 266 7.46 4.59 -19.90
N HIS A 267 8.74 4.96 -19.84
CA HIS A 267 9.30 5.84 -18.80
C HIS A 267 8.98 5.42 -17.35
N GLY A 268 8.97 4.11 -17.05
CA GLY A 268 8.66 3.63 -15.70
C GLY A 268 7.15 3.58 -15.37
N VAL A 269 6.28 3.71 -16.37
CA VAL A 269 4.81 3.67 -16.24
C VAL A 269 4.25 2.48 -17.01
N ILE A 270 3.30 1.77 -16.41
CA ILE A 270 2.50 0.76 -17.11
C ILE A 270 1.20 1.40 -17.57
N TRP A 271 1.05 1.55 -18.88
CA TRP A 271 -0.17 2.02 -19.53
C TRP A 271 -1.02 0.84 -19.98
N PHE A 272 -2.31 0.91 -19.70
CA PHE A 272 -3.35 -0.02 -20.14
C PHE A 272 -4.16 0.62 -21.26
N ARG A 273 -4.30 -0.08 -22.40
CA ARG A 273 -5.13 0.37 -23.52
C ARG A 273 -6.61 0.21 -23.14
N GLN A 274 -7.39 1.30 -23.21
CA GLN A 274 -8.78 1.33 -22.75
C GLN A 274 -9.66 0.30 -23.50
N ALA A 275 -9.47 0.18 -24.82
CA ALA A 275 -10.24 -0.74 -25.66
C ALA A 275 -10.02 -2.22 -25.27
N SER A 276 -8.77 -2.63 -25.08
CA SER A 276 -8.42 -3.99 -24.63
C SER A 276 -8.87 -4.24 -23.19
N TRP A 277 -8.79 -3.21 -22.33
CA TRP A 277 -9.18 -3.28 -20.92
C TRP A 277 -10.68 -3.55 -20.74
N GLN A 278 -11.53 -2.86 -21.50
CA GLN A 278 -12.99 -3.01 -21.41
C GLN A 278 -13.49 -4.38 -21.85
N GLN A 279 -12.76 -5.07 -22.73
CA GLN A 279 -13.09 -6.42 -23.17
C GLN A 279 -12.63 -7.49 -22.18
N LEU A 280 -11.76 -7.12 -21.24
CA LEU A 280 -11.16 -8.04 -20.31
C LEU A 280 -12.15 -8.41 -19.18
N PRO A 281 -12.35 -9.70 -18.86
CA PRO A 281 -13.15 -10.11 -17.70
C PRO A 281 -12.66 -9.46 -16.41
N VAL A 282 -13.58 -9.13 -15.50
CA VAL A 282 -13.30 -8.44 -14.22
C VAL A 282 -12.21 -9.16 -13.41
N ALA A 283 -12.20 -10.51 -13.41
CA ALA A 283 -11.17 -11.29 -12.75
C ALA A 283 -9.76 -10.99 -13.29
N LEU A 284 -9.61 -10.94 -14.62
CA LEU A 284 -8.34 -10.64 -15.28
C LEU A 284 -7.96 -9.17 -15.14
N GLN A 285 -8.93 -8.24 -15.10
CA GLN A 285 -8.68 -6.84 -14.76
C GLN A 285 -8.02 -6.70 -13.37
N ARG A 286 -8.56 -7.39 -12.35
CA ARG A 286 -7.99 -7.41 -11.00
C ARG A 286 -6.56 -7.97 -10.99
N TYR A 287 -6.32 -9.08 -11.68
CA TYR A 287 -4.98 -9.67 -11.75
C TYR A 287 -3.99 -8.78 -12.51
N ALA A 288 -4.44 -8.11 -13.57
CA ALA A 288 -3.63 -7.18 -14.34
C ALA A 288 -3.18 -5.97 -13.51
N LEU A 289 -4.10 -5.39 -12.73
CA LEU A 289 -3.77 -4.30 -11.78
C LEU A 289 -2.82 -4.77 -10.69
N ARG A 290 -3.04 -5.96 -10.11
CA ARG A 290 -2.12 -6.53 -9.10
C ARG A 290 -0.73 -6.74 -9.66
N ARG A 291 -0.61 -7.22 -10.91
CA ARG A 291 0.68 -7.40 -11.59
C ARG A 291 1.38 -6.06 -11.84
N ALA A 292 0.66 -5.06 -12.35
CA ALA A 292 1.22 -3.73 -12.56
C ALA A 292 1.65 -3.06 -11.24
N TRP A 293 0.86 -3.24 -10.18
CA TRP A 293 1.18 -2.71 -8.86
C TRP A 293 2.47 -3.30 -8.31
N ARG A 294 2.62 -4.63 -8.33
CA ARG A 294 3.84 -5.31 -7.87
C ARG A 294 5.08 -4.84 -8.63
N TRP A 295 4.95 -4.56 -9.92
CA TRP A 295 6.04 -4.02 -10.72
C TRP A 295 6.45 -2.60 -10.28
N LEU A 296 5.49 -1.76 -9.88
CA LEU A 296 5.75 -0.38 -9.43
C LEU A 296 6.23 -0.30 -7.97
N SER A 297 5.59 -1.04 -7.05
CA SER A 297 5.91 -1.00 -5.62
C SER A 297 7.13 -1.85 -5.27
N GLY A 298 7.51 -2.78 -6.15
CA GLY A 298 8.63 -3.70 -5.97
C GLY A 298 8.40 -4.79 -4.92
N ARG A 299 7.55 -4.57 -3.90
CA ARG A 299 7.34 -5.51 -2.77
C ARG A 299 5.96 -5.50 -2.12
N ASP A 300 5.18 -4.41 -2.24
CA ASP A 300 3.89 -4.32 -1.55
C ASP A 300 2.74 -4.87 -2.40
N GLU A 301 1.98 -5.80 -1.84
CA GLU A 301 0.73 -6.28 -2.43
C GLU A 301 -0.41 -5.30 -2.18
N ALA A 302 -1.14 -4.97 -3.25
CA ALA A 302 -2.32 -4.12 -3.15
C ALA A 302 -3.48 -4.83 -2.42
N SER A 303 -4.16 -4.12 -1.52
CA SER A 303 -5.39 -4.58 -0.89
C SER A 303 -6.53 -4.75 -1.92
N PHE A 304 -7.60 -5.44 -1.52
CA PHE A 304 -8.76 -5.58 -2.39
C PHE A 304 -9.38 -4.21 -2.74
N GLU A 305 -9.52 -3.34 -1.76
CA GLU A 305 -10.09 -1.99 -1.89
C GLU A 305 -9.23 -1.13 -2.81
N GLN A 306 -7.90 -1.26 -2.74
CA GLN A 306 -6.99 -0.52 -3.62
C GLN A 306 -7.13 -0.97 -5.08
N ILE A 307 -7.29 -2.27 -5.32
CA ILE A 307 -7.51 -2.80 -6.67
C ILE A 307 -8.87 -2.37 -7.22
N GLU A 308 -9.92 -2.40 -6.41
CA GLU A 308 -11.24 -1.92 -6.84
C GLU A 308 -11.28 -0.40 -7.05
N ALA A 309 -10.59 0.37 -6.20
CA ALA A 309 -10.43 1.82 -6.41
C ALA A 309 -9.71 2.10 -7.73
N ALA A 310 -8.61 1.38 -8.02
CA ALA A 310 -7.90 1.51 -9.29
C ALA A 310 -8.78 1.14 -10.50
N ARG A 311 -9.58 0.07 -10.38
CA ARG A 311 -10.51 -0.36 -11.43
C ARG A 311 -11.62 0.66 -11.67
N ALA A 312 -12.23 1.20 -10.61
CA ALA A 312 -13.24 2.24 -10.73
C ALA A 312 -12.67 3.55 -11.30
N ALA A 313 -11.43 3.87 -10.95
CA ALA A 313 -10.71 5.03 -11.45
C ALA A 313 -10.37 4.91 -12.95
N SER A 314 -10.10 3.70 -13.45
CA SER A 314 -9.77 3.50 -14.88
C SER A 314 -10.94 3.74 -15.83
N GLU A 315 -12.17 3.74 -15.31
CA GLU A 315 -13.41 4.02 -16.05
C GLU A 315 -13.79 5.51 -16.04
N GLN A 316 -13.01 6.37 -15.39
CA GLN A 316 -13.27 7.81 -15.31
C GLN A 316 -12.96 8.56 -16.60
N GLN A 317 -13.34 9.84 -16.66
CA GLN A 317 -13.10 10.68 -17.83
C GLN A 317 -11.61 11.01 -18.02
N PRO A 318 -11.15 11.27 -19.27
CA PRO A 318 -9.77 11.67 -19.54
C PRO A 318 -9.34 12.91 -18.74
N GLY A 319 -8.15 12.84 -18.15
CA GLY A 319 -7.62 13.83 -17.22
C GLY A 319 -7.94 13.57 -15.75
N TYR A 320 -8.70 12.51 -15.43
CA TYR A 320 -8.87 12.03 -14.07
C TYR A 320 -7.54 11.50 -13.51
N GLN A 321 -7.29 11.81 -12.23
CA GLN A 321 -6.14 11.33 -11.49
C GLN A 321 -6.55 11.00 -10.07
N GLN A 322 -6.09 9.86 -9.56
CA GLN A 322 -6.31 9.43 -8.19
C GLN A 322 -5.03 8.88 -7.60
N ASN A 323 -4.70 9.33 -6.39
CA ASN A 323 -3.64 8.73 -5.59
C ASN A 323 -4.19 7.47 -4.94
N LEU A 324 -3.59 6.35 -5.31
CA LEU A 324 -3.78 5.05 -4.69
C LEU A 324 -2.65 4.93 -3.64
N VAL A 325 -2.95 4.39 -2.47
CA VAL A 325 -2.02 4.36 -1.32
C VAL A 325 -0.67 3.68 -1.69
N ALA A 326 0.37 3.84 -0.89
CA ALA A 326 1.72 3.30 -1.14
C ALA A 326 2.47 3.94 -2.32
N GLY A 327 2.19 5.22 -2.60
CA GLY A 327 2.95 5.98 -3.60
C GLY A 327 2.69 5.52 -5.03
N VAL A 328 1.46 5.09 -5.34
CA VAL A 328 1.02 4.73 -6.69
C VAL A 328 -0.12 5.64 -7.10
N THR A 329 -0.02 6.33 -8.24
CA THR A 329 -1.05 7.21 -8.76
C THR A 329 -1.62 6.61 -10.04
N LEU A 330 -2.93 6.56 -10.16
CA LEU A 330 -3.60 6.23 -11.42
C LEU A 330 -3.98 7.50 -12.16
N ARG A 331 -3.72 7.50 -13.46
CA ARG A 331 -4.07 8.60 -14.37
C ARG A 331 -4.79 8.07 -15.60
N VAL A 332 -5.88 8.74 -15.98
CA VAL A 332 -6.67 8.42 -17.17
C VAL A 332 -6.38 9.41 -18.29
N GLU A 333 -6.16 8.88 -19.49
CA GLU A 333 -6.00 9.62 -20.75
C GLU A 333 -7.07 9.17 -21.76
N GLN A 334 -7.10 9.78 -22.95
CA GLN A 334 -8.21 9.57 -23.90
C GLN A 334 -8.46 8.11 -24.28
N GLN A 335 -7.41 7.31 -24.48
CA GLN A 335 -7.49 5.93 -24.98
C GLN A 335 -6.73 4.93 -24.10
N ARG A 336 -6.31 5.36 -22.91
CA ARG A 336 -5.49 4.56 -22.00
C ARG A 336 -5.57 5.12 -20.59
N PHE A 337 -5.24 4.30 -19.60
CA PHE A 337 -4.94 4.75 -18.24
C PHE A 337 -3.63 4.11 -17.79
N GLY A 338 -2.96 4.67 -16.79
CA GLY A 338 -1.69 4.14 -16.32
C GLY A 338 -1.54 4.24 -14.81
N LEU A 339 -0.78 3.30 -14.23
CA LEU A 339 -0.30 3.38 -12.86
C LEU A 339 1.13 3.90 -12.85
N ILE A 340 1.40 4.90 -12.02
CA ILE A 340 2.63 5.69 -11.98
C ILE A 340 3.11 5.72 -10.52
N GLN A 341 4.42 5.56 -10.28
CA GLN A 341 4.95 5.81 -8.93
C GLN A 341 4.83 7.31 -8.61
N THR A 342 4.29 7.69 -7.45
CA THR A 342 3.98 9.08 -7.11
C THR A 342 5.21 10.01 -7.13
N SER A 343 6.40 9.48 -6.84
CA SER A 343 7.68 10.21 -6.99
C SER A 343 8.00 10.58 -8.45
N LEU A 344 7.61 9.72 -9.40
CA LEU A 344 7.71 9.96 -10.84
C LEU A 344 6.53 10.77 -11.38
N ALA A 345 5.36 10.74 -10.71
CA ALA A 345 4.20 11.50 -11.13
C ALA A 345 4.40 13.04 -11.06
N GLN A 346 5.32 13.51 -10.22
CA GLN A 346 5.68 14.93 -10.12
C GLN A 346 6.72 15.37 -11.17
N SER A 347 7.56 14.45 -11.65
CA SER A 347 8.67 14.75 -12.57
C SER A 347 8.36 14.41 -14.02
N ILE A 348 7.49 13.42 -14.28
CA ILE A 348 7.05 13.09 -15.63
C ILE A 348 5.79 13.91 -15.94
N MET A 349 5.98 15.08 -16.54
CA MET A 349 4.94 15.70 -17.35
C MET A 349 4.76 14.81 -18.60
N VAL A 350 4.06 13.68 -18.46
CA VAL A 350 3.69 12.84 -19.62
C VAL A 350 2.74 13.69 -20.45
N LEU A 351 3.26 14.28 -21.51
CA LEU A 351 2.47 14.94 -22.53
C LEU A 351 1.60 13.85 -23.20
N PRO A 352 0.31 14.12 -23.46
CA PRO A 352 -0.54 13.15 -24.15
C PRO A 352 0.07 12.71 -25.48
N PRO A 353 -0.19 11.49 -25.99
CA PRO A 353 0.25 11.08 -27.32
C PRO A 353 -0.20 12.11 -28.37
N GLY A 354 0.74 12.64 -29.15
CA GLY A 354 0.52 13.75 -30.11
C GLY A 354 0.98 15.13 -29.64
N TYR A 355 1.29 15.31 -28.35
CA TYR A 355 1.88 16.56 -27.81
C TYR A 355 3.40 16.51 -27.66
N ALA A 356 4.04 15.35 -27.89
CA ALA A 356 5.51 15.23 -27.90
C ALA A 356 6.16 16.10 -28.99
N ASP A 357 5.42 16.36 -30.07
CA ASP A 357 5.85 17.22 -31.17
C ASP A 357 5.43 18.69 -30.98
N CYS A 358 4.83 19.09 -29.86
CA CYS A 358 4.44 20.49 -29.62
C CYS A 358 5.56 21.27 -28.91
N PRO A 359 5.83 22.53 -29.30
CA PRO A 359 6.87 23.34 -28.68
C PRO A 359 6.65 23.51 -27.17
N GLN A 360 7.67 23.18 -26.38
CA GLN A 360 7.67 23.33 -24.93
C GLN A 360 8.52 24.53 -24.52
N LEU A 361 7.89 25.56 -23.97
CA LEU A 361 8.64 26.70 -23.44
C LEU A 361 9.36 26.29 -22.16
N THR A 362 10.69 26.17 -22.23
CA THR A 362 11.57 25.79 -21.12
C THR A 362 11.70 26.88 -20.05
N VAL A 363 11.42 28.13 -20.41
CA VAL A 363 11.47 29.31 -19.53
C VAL A 363 10.08 29.82 -19.18
N GLU A 364 9.92 30.50 -18.05
CA GLU A 364 8.62 31.08 -17.67
C GLU A 364 8.20 32.22 -18.59
N GLU A 365 9.14 33.09 -18.95
CA GLU A 365 8.94 34.29 -19.76
C GLU A 365 10.26 34.66 -20.47
N ARG A 366 10.15 35.14 -21.72
CA ARG A 366 11.28 35.54 -22.57
C ARG A 366 10.89 36.69 -23.47
N GLN A 367 11.67 37.75 -23.47
CA GLN A 367 11.53 38.83 -24.44
C GLN A 367 12.05 38.39 -25.81
N LEU A 368 11.28 38.67 -26.85
CA LEU A 368 11.63 38.41 -28.23
C LEU A 368 12.32 39.66 -28.81
N PRO A 369 13.43 39.50 -29.57
CA PRO A 369 14.05 40.59 -30.29
C PRO A 369 13.15 41.03 -31.47
N PRO A 370 13.36 42.25 -32.00
CA PRO A 370 12.60 42.75 -33.15
C PRO A 370 12.74 41.88 -34.41
N THR A 371 13.93 41.31 -34.62
CA THR A 371 14.23 40.35 -35.69
C THR A 371 15.20 39.28 -35.18
N GLY A 372 15.20 38.12 -35.84
CA GLY A 372 16.12 37.01 -35.54
C GLY A 372 15.39 35.70 -35.22
N ARG A 373 16.17 34.66 -34.90
CA ARG A 373 15.66 33.32 -34.61
C ARG A 373 15.89 32.96 -33.15
N ILE A 374 14.84 32.46 -32.48
CA ILE A 374 14.89 31.98 -31.10
C ILE A 374 14.52 30.50 -31.06
N SER A 375 15.37 29.68 -30.44
CA SER A 375 14.98 28.32 -30.05
C SER A 375 14.03 28.34 -28.86
N ILE A 376 12.93 27.59 -28.97
CA ILE A 376 11.98 27.31 -27.88
C ILE A 376 12.44 26.06 -27.11
N ASP A 377 12.72 24.99 -27.85
CA ASP A 377 13.30 23.73 -27.37
C ASP A 377 14.24 23.15 -28.45
N ALA A 378 14.57 21.86 -28.36
CA ALA A 378 15.48 21.17 -29.27
C ALA A 378 14.94 21.03 -30.72
N ASN A 379 13.61 21.08 -30.90
CA ASN A 379 12.95 20.82 -32.18
C ASN A 379 12.24 22.05 -32.74
N TRP A 380 12.02 23.08 -31.91
CA TRP A 380 11.21 24.25 -32.27
C TRP A 380 11.94 25.58 -32.15
N SER A 381 11.71 26.45 -33.14
CA SER A 381 12.21 27.82 -33.14
C SER A 381 11.18 28.82 -33.68
N ILE A 382 11.17 30.03 -33.12
CA ILE A 382 10.45 31.18 -33.64
C ILE A 382 11.40 32.00 -34.50
N VAL A 383 10.97 32.39 -35.69
CA VAL A 383 11.67 33.32 -36.56
C VAL A 383 10.89 34.63 -36.59
N LEU A 384 11.56 35.73 -36.28
CA LEU A 384 11.02 37.08 -36.31
C LEU A 384 11.68 37.83 -37.47
N THR A 385 10.87 38.31 -38.40
CA THR A 385 11.31 39.15 -39.52
C THR A 385 10.55 40.47 -39.50
N PHE A 386 11.22 41.53 -39.92
CA PHE A 386 10.60 42.83 -40.17
C PHE A 386 10.54 42.99 -41.67
N ASP A 387 9.35 42.91 -42.24
CA ASP A 387 9.15 42.93 -43.68
C ASP A 387 8.28 44.12 -44.07
N THR A 388 8.72 44.90 -45.05
CA THR A 388 8.01 46.08 -45.56
C THR A 388 7.44 45.87 -46.95
N THR A 389 7.65 44.73 -47.62
CA THR A 389 7.43 44.68 -49.09
C THR A 389 6.90 43.40 -49.75
N GLU A 390 6.56 42.28 -49.08
CA GLU A 390 5.97 41.14 -49.80
C GLU A 390 4.54 40.73 -49.37
N PRO A 391 3.64 40.40 -50.33
CA PRO A 391 2.36 39.78 -50.01
C PRO A 391 2.54 38.30 -49.63
N LEU A 392 1.65 37.84 -48.75
CA LEU A 392 1.67 36.50 -48.14
C LEU A 392 1.68 35.36 -49.18
N PRO A 393 2.39 34.24 -48.92
CA PRO A 393 2.23 33.01 -49.68
C PRO A 393 0.78 32.53 -49.61
N THR A 394 0.10 32.42 -50.75
CA THR A 394 -1.33 32.05 -50.82
C THR A 394 -1.59 30.55 -50.66
N ASP A 395 -0.55 29.72 -50.71
CA ASP A 395 -0.66 28.27 -50.66
C ASP A 395 -0.26 27.72 -49.27
N GLU A 396 -1.28 27.59 -48.41
CA GLU A 396 -1.33 26.78 -47.17
C GLU A 396 -0.10 26.67 -46.23
N PRO A 397 0.23 27.71 -45.43
CA PRO A 397 0.89 27.47 -44.14
C PRO A 397 0.40 28.39 -42.99
N TRP A 398 -0.84 28.84 -43.02
CA TRP A 398 -1.40 29.84 -42.06
C TRP A 398 -1.43 29.42 -40.58
N ARG A 399 -1.12 28.15 -40.24
CA ARG A 399 -1.09 27.68 -38.84
C ARG A 399 0.10 28.19 -38.04
N TRP A 400 1.21 28.55 -38.68
CA TRP A 400 2.50 28.78 -38.01
C TRP A 400 3.01 30.22 -38.10
N TRP A 401 2.24 31.12 -38.71
CA TRP A 401 2.64 32.49 -39.00
C TRP A 401 1.70 33.49 -38.34
N VAL A 402 2.27 34.57 -37.80
CA VAL A 402 1.52 35.66 -37.14
C VAL A 402 2.08 36.99 -37.61
N HIS A 403 1.21 37.83 -38.18
CA HIS A 403 1.58 39.19 -38.55
C HIS A 403 1.14 40.16 -37.47
N LEU A 404 2.08 41.00 -37.05
CA LEU A 404 1.86 42.04 -36.05
C LEU A 404 2.17 43.39 -36.70
N ASP A 405 1.23 44.32 -36.54
CA ASP A 405 1.37 45.69 -37.02
C ASP A 405 2.29 46.46 -36.07
N ALA A 406 3.52 46.74 -36.52
CA ALA A 406 4.58 47.32 -35.70
C ALA A 406 4.19 48.68 -35.11
N ASP A 407 3.40 49.49 -35.84
CA ASP A 407 2.95 50.82 -35.40
C ASP A 407 1.88 50.74 -34.30
N ARG A 408 1.34 49.54 -34.05
CA ARG A 408 0.35 49.26 -32.99
C ARG A 408 0.94 48.45 -31.83
N LEU A 409 2.26 48.28 -31.79
CA LEU A 409 2.94 47.61 -30.69
C LEU A 409 3.35 48.61 -29.60
N ASP A 410 2.72 48.54 -28.43
CA ASP A 410 3.01 49.42 -27.29
C ASP A 410 4.29 49.03 -26.51
N GLY A 411 5.15 48.15 -27.06
CA GLY A 411 6.37 47.69 -26.41
C GLY A 411 6.92 46.39 -27.00
N PRO A 412 8.04 45.87 -26.45
CA PRO A 412 8.64 44.62 -26.89
C PRO A 412 7.71 43.42 -26.72
N LEU A 413 7.83 42.45 -27.63
CA LEU A 413 7.07 41.21 -27.57
C LEU A 413 7.63 40.28 -26.50
N LEU A 414 6.77 39.77 -25.63
CA LEU A 414 7.12 38.77 -24.61
C LEU A 414 6.46 37.44 -24.93
N LEU A 415 7.25 36.36 -24.91
CA LEU A 415 6.81 34.98 -24.97
C LEU A 415 6.79 34.38 -23.55
N ARG A 416 5.66 33.81 -23.11
CA ARG A 416 5.57 33.19 -21.77
C ARG A 416 4.71 31.94 -21.74
N ARG A 417 4.81 31.18 -20.64
CA ARG A 417 3.90 30.09 -20.29
C ARG A 417 2.49 30.61 -20.01
N ARG A 418 1.49 29.76 -20.24
CA ARG A 418 0.08 30.01 -19.89
C ARG A 418 -0.05 30.21 -18.37
N ARG A 419 -0.82 31.22 -17.97
CA ARG A 419 -1.23 31.46 -16.57
C ARG A 419 -2.75 31.21 -16.42
N PRO A 420 -3.21 30.74 -15.25
CA PRO A 420 -4.64 30.66 -14.96
C PRO A 420 -5.31 32.03 -15.14
N GLY A 421 -6.46 32.08 -15.80
CA GLY A 421 -7.17 33.32 -16.09
C GLY A 421 -6.83 33.99 -17.42
N ASP A 422 -5.81 33.51 -18.15
CA ASP A 422 -5.46 34.05 -19.47
C ASP A 422 -6.66 34.03 -20.43
N ARG A 423 -6.92 35.20 -21.02
CA ARG A 423 -7.95 35.42 -22.03
C ARG A 423 -7.35 36.07 -23.27
N PHE A 424 -7.86 35.70 -24.43
CA PHE A 424 -7.52 36.32 -25.71
C PHE A 424 -8.80 36.54 -26.52
N ARG A 425 -8.73 37.41 -27.54
CA ARG A 425 -9.85 37.66 -28.45
C ARG A 425 -9.55 37.02 -29.80
N PRO A 426 -10.33 36.02 -30.23
CA PRO A 426 -10.24 35.55 -31.59
C PRO A 426 -10.65 36.62 -32.60
N PRO A 427 -10.15 36.52 -33.84
CA PRO A 427 -10.78 37.15 -34.99
C PRO A 427 -12.26 36.75 -35.09
N ALA A 428 -13.09 37.68 -35.55
CA ALA A 428 -14.52 37.43 -35.70
C ALA A 428 -14.77 36.25 -36.65
N GLY A 429 -15.57 35.27 -36.22
CA GLY A 429 -15.93 34.08 -37.00
C GLY A 429 -15.21 32.77 -36.63
N ALA A 430 -14.18 32.81 -35.76
CA ALA A 430 -13.40 31.62 -35.42
C ALA A 430 -14.12 30.61 -34.50
N VAL A 431 -15.08 31.07 -33.67
CA VAL A 431 -15.82 30.22 -32.71
C VAL A 431 -17.27 30.69 -32.65
N ALA A 432 -18.22 29.82 -32.99
CA ALA A 432 -19.65 30.13 -32.92
C ALA A 432 -20.05 30.52 -31.50
N GLY A 433 -20.68 31.70 -31.34
CA GLY A 433 -21.17 32.22 -30.06
C GLY A 433 -20.21 33.12 -29.27
N CYS A 434 -19.04 33.48 -29.81
CA CYS A 434 -18.09 34.34 -29.11
C CYS A 434 -18.24 35.83 -29.42
N CYS A 435 -19.21 36.46 -28.76
CA CYS A 435 -19.45 37.89 -28.85
C CYS A 435 -18.92 38.61 -27.58
N LYS A 436 -18.01 39.57 -27.78
CA LYS A 436 -17.68 40.72 -26.89
C LYS A 436 -16.84 40.53 -25.61
N THR A 437 -16.71 39.35 -24.98
CA THR A 437 -16.05 39.24 -23.63
C THR A 437 -14.69 38.49 -23.56
N GLY A 438 -14.11 38.10 -24.70
CA GLY A 438 -12.83 37.35 -24.77
C GLY A 438 -12.95 35.88 -24.33
N LEU A 439 -12.21 34.99 -24.99
CA LEU A 439 -12.18 33.54 -24.70
C LEU A 439 -11.10 33.21 -23.68
N SER A 440 -11.42 32.32 -22.73
CA SER A 440 -10.38 31.73 -21.90
C SER A 440 -9.59 30.71 -22.71
N ILE A 441 -8.27 30.74 -22.56
CA ILE A 441 -7.37 29.77 -23.22
C ILE A 441 -7.74 28.32 -22.82
N LYS A 442 -8.22 28.11 -21.58
CA LYS A 442 -8.70 26.81 -21.08
C LYS A 442 -9.91 26.27 -21.86
N LYS A 443 -10.83 27.14 -22.29
CA LYS A 443 -12.03 26.74 -23.03
C LYS A 443 -11.68 26.38 -24.47
N CYS A 444 -10.74 27.11 -25.08
CA CYS A 444 -10.24 26.84 -26.43
C CYS A 444 -9.53 25.47 -26.51
N LEU A 445 -8.63 25.18 -25.55
CA LEU A 445 -7.95 23.88 -25.45
C LEU A 445 -8.88 22.67 -25.32
N ARG A 446 -10.05 22.86 -24.70
CA ARG A 446 -11.05 21.79 -24.56
C ARG A 446 -11.91 21.60 -25.82
N SER A 447 -12.00 22.62 -26.67
CA SER A 447 -12.84 22.63 -27.88
C SER A 447 -12.08 22.34 -29.19
N CYS A 448 -10.75 22.44 -29.20
CA CYS A 448 -9.91 22.15 -30.38
C CYS A 448 -9.80 20.65 -30.71
N VAL A 449 -10.94 20.00 -30.96
CA VAL A 449 -11.01 18.62 -31.49
C VAL A 449 -10.99 18.60 -33.03
N GLN A 450 -11.12 19.75 -33.70
CA GLN A 450 -10.95 19.91 -35.16
C GLN A 450 -10.42 21.32 -35.50
N PRO A 451 -9.32 21.47 -36.24
CA PRO A 451 -8.76 22.77 -36.62
C PRO A 451 -9.43 23.35 -37.89
N GLY A 452 -10.07 24.52 -37.78
CA GLY A 452 -10.72 25.23 -38.88
C GLY A 452 -10.03 26.56 -39.29
N PRO A 453 -10.22 27.06 -40.53
CA PRO A 453 -9.30 28.00 -41.21
C PRO A 453 -9.60 29.50 -41.02
N PHE A 454 -10.21 29.94 -39.91
CA PHE A 454 -10.69 31.32 -39.79
C PHE A 454 -10.00 32.12 -38.70
N TRP A 455 -8.78 32.57 -38.97
CA TRP A 455 -8.06 33.51 -38.10
C TRP A 455 -7.45 34.66 -38.89
N GLN A 456 -8.25 35.64 -39.35
CA GLN A 456 -7.83 37.05 -39.47
C GLN A 456 -8.92 37.96 -40.04
N ARG A 457 -9.08 39.13 -39.40
CA ARG A 457 -9.32 40.49 -39.97
C ARG A 457 -9.84 41.42 -38.86
N ARG A 458 -8.95 42.19 -38.18
CA ARG A 458 -9.14 43.54 -37.54
C ARG A 458 -8.22 43.80 -36.31
N PRO A 459 -8.04 45.09 -35.89
CA PRO A 459 -6.90 45.56 -35.08
C PRO A 459 -6.83 44.96 -33.67
N ILE A 460 -5.61 44.65 -33.24
CA ILE A 460 -5.28 44.21 -31.89
C ILE A 460 -5.17 45.47 -31.03
N SER A 461 -6.21 45.79 -30.28
CA SER A 461 -6.10 46.72 -29.15
C SER A 461 -6.15 45.89 -27.87
N SER A 462 -5.05 45.93 -27.12
CA SER A 462 -4.79 45.38 -25.78
C SER A 462 -4.52 43.86 -25.61
N GLY A 463 -3.22 43.52 -25.56
CA GLY A 463 -2.65 42.86 -24.38
C GLY A 463 -2.21 41.40 -24.48
N LEU A 464 -2.90 40.52 -25.22
CA LEU A 464 -2.54 39.08 -25.30
C LEU A 464 -2.88 38.45 -26.66
N LEU A 465 -1.92 37.71 -27.26
CA LEU A 465 -2.12 36.92 -28.48
C LEU A 465 -1.81 35.45 -28.22
N ALA A 466 -2.58 34.52 -28.80
CA ALA A 466 -2.33 33.08 -28.73
C ALA A 466 -2.46 32.48 -30.14
N CYS A 467 -1.42 31.81 -30.64
CA CYS A 467 -1.43 31.13 -31.94
C CYS A 467 -1.03 29.67 -31.77
N GLU A 468 -1.64 28.77 -32.54
CA GLU A 468 -1.28 27.35 -32.50
C GLU A 468 0.15 27.13 -33.01
N PRO A 469 0.95 26.30 -32.32
CA PRO A 469 0.72 25.63 -31.06
C PRO A 469 1.03 26.54 -29.87
N MET A 470 -0.02 27.22 -29.41
CA MET A 470 -0.21 27.96 -28.17
C MET A 470 0.97 28.80 -27.64
N ILE A 471 1.53 29.66 -28.48
CA ILE A 471 2.54 30.67 -28.11
C ILE A 471 1.81 31.93 -27.61
N VAL A 472 2.03 32.34 -26.35
CA VAL A 472 1.37 33.50 -25.73
C VAL A 472 2.26 34.75 -25.83
N PHE A 473 1.78 35.78 -26.53
CA PHE A 473 2.44 37.08 -26.66
C PHE A 473 1.83 38.14 -25.74
N ARG A 474 2.65 38.97 -25.08
CA ARG A 474 2.21 40.15 -24.30
C ARG A 474 2.98 41.41 -24.75
N GLN A 475 2.29 42.56 -24.78
CA GLN A 475 2.92 43.89 -24.89
C GLN A 475 3.14 44.50 -23.50
N THR A 476 4.28 45.16 -23.29
CA THR A 476 4.58 45.88 -22.04
C THR A 476 4.29 47.36 -22.15
N GLN A 477 3.20 47.81 -21.54
CA GLN A 477 3.07 49.02 -20.70
C GLN A 477 1.61 49.52 -20.64
N GLN A 478 0.69 48.74 -20.06
CA GLN A 478 -0.41 49.25 -19.24
C GLN A 478 -0.85 48.16 -18.24
N PRO A 479 -1.06 48.47 -16.95
CA PRO A 479 -1.90 47.65 -16.10
C PRO A 479 -3.34 47.71 -16.64
N LEU A 480 -4.11 46.64 -16.49
CA LEU A 480 -5.56 46.71 -16.70
C LEU A 480 -6.11 47.79 -15.76
N GLY A 481 -6.40 48.96 -16.32
CA GLY A 481 -7.04 50.06 -15.62
C GLY A 481 -8.36 49.59 -15.02
N TYR A 482 -8.55 49.93 -13.76
CA TYR A 482 -9.85 50.04 -13.11
C TYR A 482 -10.86 50.71 -14.04
N TYR A 483 -12.00 50.04 -14.27
CA TYR A 483 -13.23 50.72 -14.70
C TYR A 483 -14.10 50.91 -13.45
N GLU A 484 -14.13 52.13 -12.91
CA GLU A 484 -15.24 52.66 -12.10
C GLU A 484 -16.20 53.39 -13.05
N SER A 485 -17.52 53.51 -12.88
CA SER A 485 -18.56 52.92 -12.05
C SER A 485 -19.89 53.33 -12.71
N TYR A 486 -20.89 52.45 -12.79
CA TYR A 486 -22.30 52.83 -12.80
C TYR A 486 -23.10 51.76 -12.04
N SER A 487 -23.88 52.25 -11.09
CA SER A 487 -24.47 51.56 -9.95
C SER A 487 -25.84 50.96 -10.26
N CYS A 488 -26.07 49.71 -9.82
CA CYS A 488 -27.25 49.28 -9.05
C CYS A 488 -27.15 47.78 -8.74
N GLY A 489 -27.25 47.41 -7.46
CA GLY A 489 -27.39 46.01 -6.99
C GLY A 489 -26.09 45.35 -6.57
N LYS A 490 -25.85 45.30 -5.25
CA LYS A 490 -24.67 44.71 -4.59
C LYS A 490 -24.41 43.25 -5.01
N HIS A 491 -23.46 43.01 -5.91
CA HIS A 491 -22.78 41.72 -6.05
C HIS A 491 -21.27 41.94 -6.18
N GLN A 492 -20.59 41.87 -5.03
CA GLN A 492 -19.13 41.81 -4.96
C GLN A 492 -18.65 40.49 -5.59
N PRO A 493 -17.51 40.49 -6.30
CA PRO A 493 -16.90 39.27 -6.81
C PRO A 493 -16.40 38.44 -5.62
N LYS A 494 -16.94 37.23 -5.44
CA LYS A 494 -16.43 36.28 -4.44
C LYS A 494 -14.97 35.99 -4.74
N GLN A 495 -14.06 36.60 -3.98
CA GLN A 495 -12.80 35.96 -3.62
C GLN A 495 -13.18 34.55 -3.18
N LYS A 496 -12.55 33.52 -3.73
CA LYS A 496 -12.56 32.23 -3.04
C LYS A 496 -11.71 32.48 -1.79
N GLU A 497 -12.37 32.90 -0.72
CA GLU A 497 -11.81 32.88 0.62
C GLU A 497 -11.15 31.50 0.76
N ILE A 498 -9.86 31.50 1.08
CA ILE A 498 -9.23 30.31 1.61
C ILE A 498 -9.95 30.12 2.94
N MET A 499 -11.02 29.32 2.94
CA MET A 499 -11.72 28.99 4.17
C MET A 499 -10.69 28.38 5.10
N THR A 500 -10.33 29.09 6.17
CA THR A 500 -9.44 28.54 7.19
C THR A 500 -10.24 27.50 7.97
N LEU A 501 -9.55 26.58 8.66
CA LEU A 501 -10.25 25.61 9.51
C LEU A 501 -11.13 26.31 10.56
N GLU A 502 -10.82 27.56 10.92
CA GLU A 502 -11.58 28.38 11.86
C GLU A 502 -12.93 28.85 11.29
N ASP A 503 -13.05 29.01 9.96
CA ASP A 503 -14.30 29.45 9.32
C ASP A 503 -15.43 28.42 9.45
N ASP A 504 -15.07 27.14 9.63
CA ASP A 504 -16.01 26.03 9.80
C ASP A 504 -16.48 25.87 11.27
N ILE A 505 -15.86 26.59 12.21
CA ILE A 505 -16.13 26.48 13.65
C ILE A 505 -17.26 27.44 14.06
N ASP A 506 -18.25 26.92 14.79
CA ASP A 506 -19.34 27.71 15.39
C ASP A 506 -18.88 28.37 16.70
N THR A 507 -18.48 27.55 17.67
CA THR A 507 -18.07 28.02 19.00
C THR A 507 -16.99 27.12 19.59
N VAL A 508 -15.96 27.70 20.20
CA VAL A 508 -14.96 26.94 20.97
C VAL A 508 -15.57 26.54 22.31
N LEU A 509 -15.60 25.24 22.62
CA LEU A 509 -16.15 24.70 23.88
C LEU A 509 -15.08 24.58 24.96
N LEU A 510 -13.89 24.10 24.58
CA LEU A 510 -12.77 23.89 25.50
C LEU A 510 -11.51 24.47 24.85
N THR A 511 -10.88 25.44 25.51
CA THR A 511 -9.62 26.02 25.02
C THR A 511 -8.44 25.07 25.22
N GLU A 512 -7.33 25.34 24.54
CA GLU A 512 -6.10 24.57 24.70
C GLU A 512 -5.63 24.56 26.16
N GLU A 513 -5.69 25.70 26.85
CA GLU A 513 -5.29 25.82 28.26
C GLU A 513 -6.17 25.00 29.19
N MET A 514 -7.48 24.99 28.96
CA MET A 514 -8.42 24.17 29.74
C MET A 514 -8.10 22.68 29.57
N ILE A 515 -7.88 22.24 28.33
CA ILE A 515 -7.55 20.85 28.02
C ILE A 515 -6.24 20.45 28.69
N GLN A 516 -5.17 21.22 28.50
CA GLN A 516 -3.86 20.92 29.07
C GLN A 516 -3.89 20.89 30.61
N THR A 517 -4.64 21.81 31.23
CA THR A 517 -4.83 21.82 32.70
C THR A 517 -5.50 20.54 33.16
N ARG A 518 -6.58 20.13 32.49
CA ARG A 518 -7.32 18.92 32.85
C ARG A 518 -6.51 17.66 32.61
N VAL A 519 -5.77 17.57 31.50
CA VAL A 519 -4.86 16.45 31.22
C VAL A 519 -3.82 16.30 32.34
N HIS A 520 -3.28 17.42 32.84
CA HIS A 520 -2.34 17.39 33.96
C HIS A 520 -2.99 16.85 35.25
N GLU A 521 -4.20 17.32 35.58
CA GLU A 521 -4.96 16.82 36.74
C GLU A 521 -5.24 15.31 36.64
N LEU A 522 -5.67 14.84 35.46
CA LEU A 522 -5.90 13.41 35.22
C LEU A 522 -4.61 12.60 35.35
N GLY A 523 -3.50 13.11 34.78
CA GLY A 523 -2.19 12.48 34.89
C GLY A 523 -1.72 12.32 36.33
N GLN A 524 -1.95 13.33 37.19
CA GLN A 524 -1.65 13.26 38.62
C GLN A 524 -2.55 12.27 39.38
N ALA A 525 -3.84 12.20 39.04
CA ALA A 525 -4.75 11.22 39.63
C ALA A 525 -4.33 9.78 39.29
N ILE A 526 -4.04 9.52 38.01
CA ILE A 526 -3.56 8.22 37.53
C ILE A 526 -2.21 7.88 38.17
N TYR A 527 -1.29 8.84 38.27
CA TYR A 527 -0.03 8.64 39.00
C TYR A 527 -0.27 8.21 40.44
N HIS A 528 -1.17 8.87 41.17
CA HIS A 528 -1.45 8.51 42.56
C HIS A 528 -1.96 7.07 42.71
N ASP A 529 -2.84 6.66 41.80
CA ASP A 529 -3.46 5.34 41.82
C ASP A 529 -2.50 4.23 41.39
N TYR A 530 -1.56 4.50 40.48
CA TYR A 530 -0.67 3.50 39.90
C TYR A 530 0.80 3.59 40.34
N ARG A 531 1.22 4.58 41.15
CA ARG A 531 2.62 4.80 41.56
C ARG A 531 3.35 3.63 42.23
N HIS A 532 2.60 2.64 42.70
CA HIS A 532 3.14 1.46 43.35
C HIS A 532 3.29 0.26 42.39
N LEU A 533 2.98 0.46 41.11
CA LEU A 533 2.95 -0.55 40.04
C LEU A 533 3.91 -0.14 38.92
N ASP A 534 4.55 -1.10 38.27
CA ASP A 534 5.58 -0.89 37.24
C ASP A 534 5.18 -1.38 35.84
N ASN A 535 3.92 -1.80 35.66
CA ASN A 535 3.43 -2.50 34.48
C ASN A 535 2.16 -1.86 33.86
N LEU A 536 1.91 -0.57 34.03
CA LEU A 536 0.75 0.12 33.46
C LEU A 536 0.78 0.11 31.91
N LEU A 537 -0.35 -0.20 31.27
CA LEU A 537 -0.58 -0.13 29.83
C LEU A 537 -1.69 0.86 29.53
N LEU A 538 -1.41 1.87 28.70
CA LEU A 538 -2.44 2.71 28.11
C LEU A 538 -2.89 2.11 26.76
N VAL A 539 -4.19 1.90 26.60
CA VAL A 539 -4.77 1.38 25.37
C VAL A 539 -5.62 2.46 24.71
N GLY A 540 -5.10 3.06 23.64
CA GLY A 540 -5.83 4.04 22.85
C GLY A 540 -6.86 3.38 21.94
N VAL A 541 -8.12 3.81 22.02
CA VAL A 541 -9.19 3.33 21.16
C VAL A 541 -9.37 4.29 19.99
N LEU A 542 -9.19 3.78 18.76
CA LEU A 542 -9.28 4.53 17.51
C LEU A 542 -8.24 5.66 17.39
N LYS A 543 -8.32 6.42 16.28
CA LYS A 543 -7.41 7.55 16.01
C LYS A 543 -7.75 8.80 16.82
N GLY A 544 -9.00 8.93 17.27
CA GLY A 544 -9.51 10.15 17.90
C GLY A 544 -8.82 10.46 19.22
N CYS A 545 -8.51 9.43 20.02
CA CYS A 545 -7.87 9.61 21.32
C CYS A 545 -6.35 9.87 21.24
N LEU A 546 -5.74 9.86 20.05
CA LEU A 546 -4.28 9.90 19.90
C LEU A 546 -3.65 11.11 20.57
N MET A 547 -4.18 12.31 20.32
CA MET A 547 -3.63 13.56 20.88
C MET A 547 -3.76 13.57 22.41
N PHE A 548 -4.95 13.23 22.90
CA PHE A 548 -5.23 13.10 24.33
C PHE A 548 -4.33 12.07 25.02
N MET A 549 -4.19 10.88 24.44
CA MET A 549 -3.38 9.80 25.02
C MET A 549 -1.90 10.20 25.10
N VAL A 550 -1.36 10.85 24.07
CA VAL A 550 0.03 11.29 24.04
C VAL A 550 0.30 12.34 25.10
N ASP A 551 -0.58 13.32 25.26
CA ASP A 551 -0.42 14.37 26.29
C ASP A 551 -0.64 13.79 27.70
N LEU A 552 -1.62 12.90 27.88
CA LEU A 552 -1.86 12.22 29.15
C LEU A 552 -0.66 11.34 29.55
N ALA A 553 -0.10 10.59 28.61
CA ALA A 553 1.09 9.76 28.86
C ALA A 553 2.29 10.60 29.34
N ARG A 554 2.47 11.82 28.81
CA ARG A 554 3.50 12.76 29.30
C ARG A 554 3.20 13.31 30.69
N ALA A 555 1.92 13.44 31.04
CA ALA A 555 1.48 13.95 32.33
C ALA A 555 1.51 12.91 33.47
N ILE A 556 1.68 11.62 33.15
CA ILE A 556 1.81 10.53 34.14
C ILE A 556 3.30 10.23 34.36
N PRO A 557 3.90 10.62 35.50
CA PRO A 557 5.31 10.34 35.78
C PRO A 557 5.55 8.89 36.24
N LEU A 558 5.20 7.90 35.40
CA LEU A 558 5.44 6.46 35.60
C LEU A 558 6.06 5.81 34.36
N PRO A 559 6.82 4.71 34.51
CA PRO A 559 7.07 3.78 33.43
C PRO A 559 5.76 3.19 32.93
N LEU A 560 5.41 3.43 31.67
CA LEU A 560 4.19 2.90 31.04
C LEU A 560 4.48 2.47 29.59
N SER A 561 3.58 1.66 29.02
CA SER A 561 3.58 1.36 27.58
C SER A 561 2.29 1.86 26.93
N LEU A 562 2.33 2.02 25.62
CA LEU A 562 1.18 2.41 24.80
C LEU A 562 0.86 1.29 23.81
N ASP A 563 -0.42 1.00 23.63
CA ASP A 563 -0.95 0.15 22.56
C ASP A 563 -2.24 0.75 22.02
N PHE A 564 -2.71 0.27 20.88
CA PHE A 564 -3.90 0.79 20.20
C PHE A 564 -4.82 -0.33 19.77
N MET A 565 -6.12 -0.12 19.94
CA MET A 565 -7.16 -0.94 19.33
C MET A 565 -7.98 -0.11 18.36
N ALA A 566 -8.42 -0.73 17.26
CA ALA A 566 -9.33 -0.10 16.31
C ALA A 566 -10.53 -0.98 16.05
N ILE A 567 -11.71 -0.35 15.97
CA ILE A 567 -12.99 -1.01 15.81
C ILE A 567 -13.82 -0.21 14.80
N SER A 568 -14.51 -0.89 13.88
CA SER A 568 -15.56 -0.26 13.06
C SER A 568 -16.93 -0.55 13.63
N SER A 569 -17.72 0.50 13.83
CA SER A 569 -19.19 0.44 13.82
C SER A 569 -19.68 0.67 12.38
N TYR A 570 -20.72 -0.05 11.95
CA TYR A 570 -21.32 0.17 10.63
C TYR A 570 -22.17 1.45 10.65
N GLY A 571 -21.95 2.36 9.69
CA GLY A 571 -22.97 3.28 9.17
C GLY A 571 -22.62 4.77 9.13
N HIS A 572 -22.61 5.37 7.93
CA HIS A 572 -22.73 6.81 7.66
C HIS A 572 -24.16 7.35 7.95
N SER A 573 -24.86 6.79 8.93
CA SER A 573 -26.23 7.15 9.31
C SER A 573 -26.35 7.08 10.82
N THR A 574 -27.04 8.08 11.39
CA THR A 574 -27.19 8.41 12.82
C THR A 574 -27.90 7.37 13.70
N GLU A 575 -27.84 6.08 13.38
CA GLU A 575 -28.35 4.99 14.24
C GLU A 575 -27.36 3.80 14.25
N SER A 576 -26.92 3.41 15.46
CA SER A 576 -25.92 2.37 15.68
C SER A 576 -26.50 0.98 15.43
N SER A 577 -26.08 0.35 14.33
CA SER A 577 -26.50 -0.99 13.89
C SER A 577 -26.02 -2.18 14.75
N GLY A 578 -25.49 -1.94 15.95
CA GLY A 578 -25.19 -2.95 16.98
C GLY A 578 -24.07 -3.97 16.67
N VAL A 579 -23.61 -4.08 15.43
CA VAL A 579 -22.53 -5.00 15.04
C VAL A 579 -21.19 -4.28 15.04
N VAL A 580 -20.35 -4.62 16.02
CA VAL A 580 -19.04 -4.03 16.25
C VAL A 580 -17.95 -4.99 15.72
N ARG A 581 -17.10 -4.52 14.79
CA ARG A 581 -16.02 -5.35 14.20
C ARG A 581 -14.65 -4.81 14.61
N LEU A 582 -13.79 -5.68 15.15
CA LEU A 582 -12.40 -5.36 15.46
C LEU A 582 -11.58 -5.24 14.16
N LEU A 583 -10.96 -4.07 13.94
CA LEU A 583 -10.08 -3.78 12.81
C LEU A 583 -8.60 -3.95 13.17
N LYS A 584 -8.21 -3.58 14.39
CA LYS A 584 -6.88 -3.79 14.97
C LYS A 584 -7.05 -4.24 16.42
N ASP A 585 -6.39 -5.34 16.76
CA ASP A 585 -6.26 -5.82 18.13
C ASP A 585 -4.98 -5.28 18.80
N LEU A 586 -4.85 -5.50 20.11
CA LEU A 586 -3.63 -5.24 20.88
C LEU A 586 -2.46 -6.07 20.34
N ASP A 587 -1.29 -5.45 20.24
CA ASP A 587 -0.04 -6.12 19.94
C ASP A 587 0.56 -6.76 21.21
N THR A 588 0.19 -6.23 22.37
CA THR A 588 0.70 -6.61 23.69
C THR A 588 -0.26 -7.52 24.45
N ASP A 589 0.28 -8.54 25.12
CA ASP A 589 -0.50 -9.32 26.09
C ASP A 589 -0.84 -8.47 27.33
N ILE A 590 -2.09 -8.57 27.76
CA ILE A 590 -2.62 -7.82 28.91
C ILE A 590 -2.92 -8.71 30.11
N SER A 591 -2.68 -10.01 30.01
CA SER A 591 -2.89 -10.93 31.13
C SER A 591 -2.06 -10.49 32.33
N HIS A 592 -2.72 -10.39 33.48
CA HIS A 592 -2.14 -9.91 34.75
C HIS A 592 -1.50 -8.52 34.68
N ARG A 593 -1.87 -7.71 33.68
CA ARG A 593 -1.39 -6.33 33.51
C ARG A 593 -2.44 -5.31 33.92
N HIS A 594 -2.00 -4.17 34.44
CA HIS A 594 -2.88 -3.04 34.72
C HIS A 594 -3.15 -2.26 33.43
N VAL A 595 -4.41 -2.23 32.98
CA VAL A 595 -4.83 -1.64 31.70
C VAL A 595 -5.70 -0.42 31.96
N LEU A 596 -5.34 0.70 31.32
CA LEU A 596 -6.13 1.92 31.29
C LEU A 596 -6.53 2.21 29.83
N VAL A 597 -7.82 2.05 29.54
CA VAL A 597 -8.41 2.33 28.22
C VAL A 597 -8.55 3.84 28.06
N ILE A 598 -7.98 4.39 27.00
CA ILE A 598 -8.01 5.82 26.67
C ILE A 598 -8.96 6.05 25.50
N GLU A 599 -9.96 6.89 25.71
CA GLU A 599 -11.01 7.17 24.74
C GLU A 599 -11.26 8.68 24.60
N ASP A 600 -11.62 9.11 23.40
CA ASP A 600 -11.80 10.53 23.07
C ASP A 600 -13.18 11.07 23.43
N MET A 601 -14.26 10.32 23.19
CA MET A 601 -15.61 10.72 23.55
C MET A 601 -16.58 9.55 23.72
N ILE A 602 -17.09 9.38 24.94
CA ILE A 602 -18.11 8.39 25.24
C ILE A 602 -19.49 8.98 24.91
N ASP A 603 -20.08 8.48 23.83
CA ASP A 603 -21.46 8.80 23.42
C ASP A 603 -22.46 7.78 24.01
N SER A 604 -22.90 6.79 23.23
CA SER A 604 -23.85 5.76 23.67
C SER A 604 -23.29 4.76 24.69
N GLY A 605 -21.96 4.61 24.77
CA GLY A 605 -21.27 3.65 25.64
C GLY A 605 -21.20 2.22 25.11
N LEU A 606 -21.92 1.88 24.02
CA LEU A 606 -22.00 0.51 23.48
C LEU A 606 -20.65 -0.03 22.99
N THR A 607 -19.90 0.77 22.23
CA THR A 607 -18.57 0.38 21.71
C THR A 607 -17.59 0.13 22.84
N LEU A 608 -17.61 0.99 23.86
CA LEU A 608 -16.74 0.88 25.02
C LEU A 608 -17.11 -0.32 25.91
N ALA A 609 -18.40 -0.57 26.15
CA ALA A 609 -18.87 -1.73 26.89
C ALA A 609 -18.45 -3.04 26.21
N TYR A 610 -18.59 -3.12 24.88
CA TYR A 610 -18.10 -4.25 24.09
C TYR A 610 -16.58 -4.43 24.23
N LEU A 611 -15.81 -3.35 24.12
CA LEU A 611 -14.36 -3.36 24.30
C LEU A 611 -13.94 -3.88 25.67
N CYS A 612 -14.55 -3.35 26.73
CA CYS A 612 -14.25 -3.76 28.09
C CYS A 612 -14.56 -5.24 28.30
N GLY A 613 -15.70 -5.74 27.84
CA GLY A 613 -16.03 -7.16 27.92
C GLY A 613 -15.04 -8.07 27.18
N GLN A 614 -14.45 -7.60 26.07
CA GLN A 614 -13.41 -8.34 25.35
C GLN A 614 -12.04 -8.29 26.06
N LEU A 615 -11.70 -7.16 26.68
CA LEU A 615 -10.45 -6.99 27.41
C LEU A 615 -10.47 -7.75 28.74
N GLU A 616 -11.59 -7.78 29.45
CA GLU A 616 -11.76 -8.53 30.70
C GLU A 616 -11.54 -10.03 30.51
N GLN A 617 -11.98 -10.61 29.38
CA GLN A 617 -11.76 -12.02 29.04
C GLN A 617 -10.27 -12.40 28.91
N ARG A 618 -9.38 -11.42 28.79
CA ARG A 618 -7.92 -11.63 28.73
C ARG A 618 -7.26 -11.61 30.12
N ASN A 619 -8.06 -11.56 31.19
CA ASN A 619 -7.63 -11.59 32.59
C ASN A 619 -6.59 -10.52 32.96
N PRO A 620 -6.84 -9.21 32.70
CA PRO A 620 -5.97 -8.14 33.20
C PRO A 620 -5.99 -8.08 34.73
N ALA A 621 -4.92 -7.54 35.34
CA ALA A 621 -4.85 -7.31 36.79
C ALA A 621 -5.82 -6.19 37.22
N SER A 622 -6.01 -5.18 36.37
CA SER A 622 -7.11 -4.23 36.47
C SER A 622 -7.47 -3.69 35.10
N LEU A 623 -8.73 -3.33 34.90
CA LEU A 623 -9.20 -2.62 33.72
C LEU A 623 -9.93 -1.36 34.19
N ARG A 624 -9.44 -0.19 33.78
CA ARG A 624 -10.04 1.12 34.06
C ARG A 624 -10.18 1.94 32.79
N ILE A 625 -11.03 2.96 32.83
CA ILE A 625 -11.34 3.83 31.69
C ILE A 625 -10.97 5.27 32.00
N CYS A 626 -10.24 5.89 31.08
CA CYS A 626 -10.04 7.34 31.03
C CYS A 626 -10.60 7.89 29.71
N ALA A 627 -11.61 8.74 29.83
CA ALA A 627 -12.26 9.37 28.68
C ALA A 627 -12.05 10.88 28.71
N LEU A 628 -11.71 11.47 27.56
CA LEU A 628 -11.59 12.92 27.46
C LEU A 628 -12.96 13.58 27.58
N LEU A 629 -13.93 13.14 26.79
CA LEU A 629 -15.29 13.70 26.78
C LEU A 629 -16.35 12.65 27.13
N SER A 630 -17.44 13.10 27.73
CA SER A 630 -18.64 12.29 27.95
C SER A 630 -19.90 13.09 27.62
N LYS A 631 -20.83 12.45 26.90
CA LYS A 631 -22.18 12.97 26.62
C LYS A 631 -23.22 12.15 27.41
N PRO A 632 -23.48 12.48 28.69
CA PRO A 632 -24.37 11.69 29.53
C PRO A 632 -25.80 11.59 28.98
N GLU A 633 -26.31 12.62 28.29
CA GLU A 633 -27.66 12.65 27.70
C GLU A 633 -27.88 11.59 26.59
N ARG A 634 -26.81 11.07 25.99
CA ARG A 634 -26.87 10.05 24.92
C ARG A 634 -26.56 8.63 25.40
N ARG A 635 -26.33 8.45 26.70
CA ARG A 635 -25.93 7.15 27.25
C ARG A 635 -27.04 6.11 27.04
N GLN A 636 -26.68 5.00 26.40
CA GLN A 636 -27.56 3.83 26.25
C GLN A 636 -27.13 2.67 27.14
N THR A 637 -25.87 2.64 27.57
CA THR A 637 -25.33 1.62 28.47
C THR A 637 -24.48 2.29 29.53
N ASP A 638 -24.64 1.85 30.77
CA ASP A 638 -23.85 2.34 31.89
C ASP A 638 -22.44 1.75 31.80
N VAL A 639 -21.44 2.63 31.79
CA VAL A 639 -20.02 2.26 31.75
C VAL A 639 -19.33 3.11 32.81
N ALA A 640 -18.66 2.44 33.75
CA ALA A 640 -17.93 3.12 34.80
C ALA A 640 -16.73 3.88 34.20
N ILE A 641 -16.73 5.21 34.31
CA ILE A 641 -15.63 6.06 33.86
C ILE A 641 -14.79 6.41 35.11
N ASP A 642 -13.59 5.85 35.21
CA ASP A 642 -12.71 6.10 36.35
C ASP A 642 -12.10 7.50 36.31
N TYR A 643 -11.75 7.97 35.11
CA TYR A 643 -11.10 9.26 34.90
C TYR A 643 -11.76 10.02 33.75
N LEU A 644 -12.59 11.02 34.08
CA LEU A 644 -13.30 11.83 33.09
C LEU A 644 -12.63 13.20 32.92
N GLY A 645 -12.33 13.57 31.68
CA GLY A 645 -11.88 14.92 31.32
C GLY A 645 -13.00 15.95 31.51
N PHE A 646 -14.01 15.91 30.64
CA PHE A 646 -15.09 16.88 30.60
C PHE A 646 -16.44 16.24 30.25
N GLU A 647 -17.51 16.76 30.84
CA GLU A 647 -18.86 16.55 30.30
C GLU A 647 -19.17 17.64 29.28
N VAL A 648 -19.72 17.24 28.13
CA VAL A 648 -20.07 18.16 27.03
C VAL A 648 -21.53 17.98 26.61
N PRO A 649 -22.19 19.05 26.14
CA PRO A 649 -23.56 18.96 25.63
C PRO A 649 -23.63 18.11 24.36
N ASP A 650 -24.83 17.68 23.97
CA ASP A 650 -25.02 16.97 22.70
C ASP A 650 -24.89 17.88 21.48
N LYS A 651 -23.64 18.22 21.14
CA LYS A 651 -23.26 18.98 19.95
C LYS A 651 -22.22 18.21 19.13
N PHE A 652 -22.15 18.48 17.83
CA PHE A 652 -21.12 17.88 16.97
C PHE A 652 -19.80 18.62 17.18
N VAL A 653 -18.80 17.94 17.75
CA VAL A 653 -17.53 18.54 18.18
C VAL A 653 -16.34 18.02 17.37
N VAL A 654 -15.35 18.88 17.13
CA VAL A 654 -14.10 18.57 16.44
C VAL A 654 -12.91 19.23 17.14
N GLY A 655 -11.69 18.80 16.81
CA GLY A 655 -10.47 19.35 17.38
C GLY A 655 -9.88 18.50 18.50
N TYR A 656 -8.62 18.73 18.82
CA TYR A 656 -7.83 17.97 19.79
C TYR A 656 -7.95 16.45 19.60
N GLY A 657 -7.72 16.00 18.36
CA GLY A 657 -7.85 14.59 17.98
C GLY A 657 -9.21 14.19 17.40
N LEU A 658 -10.31 14.88 17.74
CA LEU A 658 -11.65 14.63 17.20
C LEU A 658 -11.78 15.14 15.75
N ASP A 659 -12.54 14.44 14.91
CA ASP A 659 -12.62 14.72 13.48
C ASP A 659 -14.04 14.80 12.90
N TYR A 660 -14.10 15.42 11.72
CA TYR A 660 -15.16 15.19 10.75
C TYR A 660 -14.53 14.84 9.40
N ALA A 661 -14.83 13.64 8.88
CA ALA A 661 -14.27 13.13 7.63
C ALA A 661 -12.73 13.21 7.59
N GLU A 662 -12.07 12.83 8.69
CA GLU A 662 -10.62 12.87 8.89
C GLU A 662 -9.98 14.28 8.86
N ARG A 663 -10.79 15.35 9.01
CA ARG A 663 -10.33 16.75 9.12
C ARG A 663 -10.49 17.29 10.55
N TYR A 664 -9.87 18.43 10.82
CA TYR A 664 -9.96 19.20 12.08
C TYR A 664 -9.25 18.62 13.32
N ARG A 665 -8.71 17.39 13.27
CA ARG A 665 -7.96 16.77 14.39
C ARG A 665 -6.81 17.63 14.95
N ASN A 666 -6.23 18.48 14.09
CA ASN A 666 -5.07 19.31 14.37
C ASN A 666 -5.39 20.66 15.04
N LEU A 667 -6.66 20.96 15.33
CA LEU A 667 -7.00 22.13 16.13
C LEU A 667 -6.57 21.88 17.59
N PRO A 668 -5.92 22.84 18.26
CA PRO A 668 -5.42 22.65 19.63
C PRO A 668 -6.52 22.74 20.71
N TYR A 669 -7.74 23.08 20.31
CA TYR A 669 -8.92 23.23 21.16
C TYR A 669 -10.06 22.34 20.65
N ILE A 670 -11.11 22.15 21.47
CA ILE A 670 -12.33 21.43 21.07
C ILE A 670 -13.44 22.45 20.81
N ALA A 671 -14.08 22.34 19.65
CA ALA A 671 -15.09 23.29 19.22
C ALA A 671 -16.28 22.61 18.53
N VAL A 672 -17.44 23.29 18.54
CA VAL A 672 -18.63 22.89 17.81
C VAL A 672 -18.43 23.20 16.32
N LEU A 673 -18.66 22.20 15.48
CA LEU A 673 -18.65 22.39 14.03
C LEU A 673 -19.96 23.03 13.57
N LYS A 674 -19.92 23.97 12.62
CA LYS A 674 -21.14 24.57 12.07
C LYS A 674 -22.03 23.51 11.40
N PRO A 675 -23.35 23.48 11.67
CA PRO A 675 -24.28 22.55 11.02
C PRO A 675 -24.18 22.53 9.49
N GLU A 676 -23.92 23.68 8.89
CA GLU A 676 -23.76 23.86 7.44
C GLU A 676 -22.66 22.99 6.82
N VAL A 677 -21.64 22.64 7.61
CA VAL A 677 -20.47 21.88 7.15
C VAL A 677 -20.79 20.40 7.00
N TYR A 678 -21.56 19.84 7.93
CA TYR A 678 -21.88 18.40 7.95
C TYR A 678 -23.28 18.05 7.47
N HIS A 679 -24.17 19.03 7.24
CA HIS A 679 -25.43 18.84 6.52
C HIS A 679 -25.29 19.01 4.99
N ARG A 680 -24.15 19.49 4.48
CA ARG A 680 -23.82 19.39 3.05
C ARG A 680 -23.52 17.93 2.72
N SER A 681 -24.56 17.17 2.40
CA SER A 681 -24.42 15.87 1.74
C SER A 681 -23.62 16.08 0.46
N PHE A 682 -22.42 15.50 0.38
CA PHE A 682 -21.67 15.39 -0.87
C PHE A 682 -22.48 14.50 -1.82
N GLY A 683 -23.25 15.11 -2.71
CA GLY A 683 -23.86 14.46 -3.86
C GLY A 683 -22.87 14.20 -4.99
#